data_AF-A0AAW5PI01-F1
#
_entry.id   AF-A0AAW5PI01-F1
#
_cell.length_a   1.000
_cell.length_b   1.000
_cell.length_c   1.000
_cell.angle_alpha   90.00
_cell.angle_beta   90.00
_cell.angle_gamma   90.00
#
_symmetry.space_group_name_H-M   'P 1'
#
loop_
_entity.id
_entity.type
_entity.pdbx_description
1 polymer ?
#
loop_
_entity_poly.entity_id
_entity_poly.type
_entity_poly.pdbx_seq_one_letter_code
_entity_poly.pdbx_strand_id
1 'polypeptide(L)'
;MVGLAVSVTVAASIYSLRGNQQRQITTHSVTSAQAAAWRGVEVVRRYLLAVDPATMAGWASGSGGLAMPATISGMASIGIPDGNAQITALSGASGNYQIAATITALAGSGSTTTSATVEVLYDVTPGGSSTPSSPVCATIPAAPMVFNGDLNITGGSLGVTNPAGFENIAVAGSINLTGASQATISGCAKGDVTLSGGGILSGGHLHSQGTIRINQMGNPTDTTLWARNVTIGSGVSGGRYAAIRAGAFTANVYEGGTLVGTTEVGGTLLPTTVIGGLPWSVGTVIPASSGRIVITLTSGDTWLLDLSRVTIDAGSGVISGASSAQHLSGSSTTPLPDQLGFRSTSIAGGTISLATLTIDQLWGHYLSISGWGGRYTTMLANGDVDIATGTIGTLVGGRDITATQAGLYWSFPTVSTGNVAGDLKYGGARQTVPDTGMAMPGLRTRQTGTSPGLPGIPFCDTRVDAIDVSTYRDGANYIFEWLEGAPHLTIRNVRNRAGQSMDGTYNLATQDVRRLPANGAQFLTCNWNQAENGAAHCFRDKTATSAWTITGLTHLPRGVFWFDNALKIDGTQLRDADGNRDLLTTLIAKDYVTLTQSGHDKLIAPNFSTPALICDGDYYPGNLCDKTGAASQFTEWTDAAGVSHRGLPIGNVALVTESGAQLSGWQIHGNVILGSTLATAAQTTVIHGSLTVGTNNPGSATTVQQGGAEVIVPQDRDNHYNPGICEAPAVTPGGPAAATVRWSRYR
;
A
#
# COMPACT_ATOMS: atom_id res chain seq x y z
N MET A 1 -7.02 30.28 46.56
CA MET A 1 -6.15 29.31 47.25
C MET A 1 -6.90 27.99 47.33
N VAL A 2 -6.70 27.13 46.34
CA VAL A 2 -7.30 25.78 46.27
C VAL A 2 -6.12 24.84 46.02
N GLY A 3 -5.84 23.96 46.99
CA GLY A 3 -4.73 22.99 46.90
C GLY A 3 -5.07 21.90 45.89
N LEU A 4 -4.31 21.83 44.80
CA LEU A 4 -4.48 20.85 43.74
C LEU A 4 -3.77 19.55 44.16
N ALA A 5 -4.54 18.53 44.55
CA ALA A 5 -4.01 17.20 44.83
C ALA A 5 -3.72 16.48 43.49
N VAL A 6 -2.52 15.95 43.33
CA VAL A 6 -2.16 15.15 42.15
C VAL A 6 -2.69 13.73 42.36
N SER A 7 -3.81 13.42 41.68
CA SER A 7 -4.41 12.08 41.71
C SER A 7 -3.77 11.21 40.63
N VAL A 8 -3.09 10.12 41.03
CA VAL A 8 -2.48 9.17 40.09
C VAL A 8 -3.31 7.88 40.06
N THR A 9 -3.81 7.48 38.89
CA THR A 9 -4.50 6.19 38.70
C THR A 9 -3.47 5.11 38.32
N VAL A 10 -2.66 4.63 39.28
CA VAL A 10 -1.62 3.60 39.04
C VAL A 10 -2.19 2.18 39.12
N ALA A 11 -3.18 1.83 38.29
CA ALA A 11 -3.75 0.47 38.30
C ALA A 11 -2.88 -0.55 37.52
N ALA A 12 -2.26 -0.13 36.41
CA ALA A 12 -1.52 -1.03 35.52
C ALA A 12 -0.11 -1.42 36.03
N SER A 13 0.61 -0.49 36.69
CA SER A 13 2.00 -0.70 37.12
C SER A 13 2.15 -1.54 38.39
N ILE A 14 1.10 -1.63 39.21
CA ILE A 14 1.13 -2.30 40.52
C ILE A 14 0.97 -3.83 40.39
N TYR A 15 0.39 -4.31 39.28
CA TYR A 15 0.14 -5.74 39.07
C TYR A 15 1.44 -6.56 38.86
N SER A 16 2.54 -5.96 38.38
CA SER A 16 3.80 -6.68 38.14
C SER A 16 4.73 -6.79 39.36
N LEU A 17 4.41 -6.12 40.47
CA LEU A 17 5.28 -6.08 41.67
C LEU A 17 4.80 -6.97 42.83
N ARG A 18 3.78 -7.81 42.63
CA ARG A 18 3.36 -8.82 43.62
C ARG A 18 4.21 -10.11 43.49
N GLY A 19 5.31 -10.17 44.25
CA GLY A 19 6.10 -11.38 44.47
C GLY A 19 6.38 -11.62 45.96
N ASN A 20 5.80 -12.71 46.49
CA ASN A 20 5.94 -13.40 47.78
C ASN A 20 6.79 -12.78 48.93
N GLN A 21 6.13 -12.42 50.03
CA GLN A 21 6.26 -13.04 51.38
C GLN A 21 5.66 -12.13 52.45
N GLN A 22 4.48 -12.49 52.95
CA GLN A 22 3.88 -11.90 54.13
C GLN A 22 3.66 -13.04 55.13
N ARG A 23 4.64 -13.25 56.03
CA ARG A 23 4.50 -13.89 57.37
C ARG A 23 5.88 -14.04 58.05
N GLN A 24 6.35 -12.98 58.70
CA GLN A 24 7.19 -13.03 59.92
C GLN A 24 7.24 -11.60 60.52
N ILE A 25 6.19 -11.23 61.24
CA ILE A 25 6.01 -9.89 61.82
C ILE A 25 6.62 -9.87 63.22
N THR A 26 7.84 -9.34 63.30
CA THR A 26 8.32 -8.38 64.32
C THR A 26 9.81 -8.07 64.12
N THR A 27 10.60 -8.95 63.50
CA THR A 27 12.02 -8.68 63.16
C THR A 27 12.21 -8.11 61.74
N HIS A 28 11.18 -8.17 60.87
CA HIS A 28 11.23 -7.72 59.48
C HIS A 28 10.43 -6.42 59.18
N SER A 29 9.77 -5.80 60.17
CA SER A 29 8.91 -4.62 59.92
C SER A 29 9.70 -3.42 59.42
N VAL A 30 10.94 -3.21 59.90
CA VAL A 30 11.86 -2.18 59.40
C VAL A 30 12.25 -2.45 57.94
N THR A 31 12.69 -3.68 57.62
CA THR A 31 13.10 -4.06 56.26
C THR A 31 11.95 -3.97 55.25
N SER A 32 10.74 -4.34 55.66
CA SER A 32 9.54 -4.24 54.82
C SER A 32 9.06 -2.81 54.61
N ALA A 33 9.10 -1.96 55.63
CA ALA A 33 8.84 -0.52 55.48
C ALA A 33 9.90 0.11 54.56
N GLN A 34 11.19 -0.23 54.73
CA GLN A 34 12.28 0.24 53.88
C GLN A 34 12.12 -0.20 52.42
N ALA A 35 11.73 -1.45 52.16
CA ALA A 35 11.48 -1.96 50.81
C ALA A 35 10.27 -1.28 50.15
N ALA A 36 9.20 -1.04 50.91
CA ALA A 36 8.03 -0.30 50.43
C ALA A 36 8.37 1.16 50.09
N ALA A 37 9.21 1.83 50.90
CA ALA A 37 9.67 3.19 50.62
C ALA A 37 10.47 3.26 49.30
N TRP A 38 11.35 2.29 49.04
CA TRP A 38 12.09 2.20 47.76
C TRP A 38 11.21 1.90 46.55
N ARG A 39 10.15 1.09 46.71
CA ARG A 39 9.15 0.94 45.63
C ARG A 39 8.44 2.26 45.36
N GLY A 40 8.15 3.05 46.40
CA GLY A 40 7.63 4.40 46.25
C GLY A 40 8.55 5.32 45.46
N VAL A 41 9.87 5.25 45.70
CA VAL A 41 10.88 6.01 44.93
C VAL A 41 10.78 5.70 43.43
N GLU A 42 10.68 4.42 43.06
CA GLU A 42 10.57 4.02 41.65
C GLU A 42 9.20 4.42 41.04
N VAL A 43 8.11 4.36 41.80
CA VAL A 43 6.79 4.82 41.34
C VAL A 43 6.81 6.32 41.06
N VAL A 44 7.40 7.12 41.96
CA VAL A 44 7.54 8.57 41.76
C VAL A 44 8.44 8.87 40.55
N ARG A 45 9.55 8.15 40.37
CA ARG A 45 10.42 8.29 39.19
C ARG A 45 9.65 8.06 37.88
N ARG A 46 8.86 6.99 37.80
CA ARG A 46 8.05 6.67 36.61
C ARG A 46 6.94 7.68 36.36
N TYR A 47 6.34 8.19 37.44
CA TYR A 47 5.40 9.28 37.34
C TYR A 47 6.06 10.52 36.72
N LEU A 48 7.24 10.93 37.19
CA LEU A 48 7.98 12.07 36.65
C LEU A 48 8.40 11.89 35.19
N LEU A 49 8.63 10.65 34.74
CA LEU A 49 8.86 10.34 33.31
C LEU A 49 7.62 10.51 32.44
N ALA A 50 6.42 10.34 33.01
CA ALA A 50 5.15 10.37 32.28
C ALA A 50 4.48 11.75 32.27
N VAL A 51 5.01 12.71 33.05
CA VAL A 51 4.52 14.09 33.06
C VAL A 51 4.95 14.80 31.78
N ASP A 52 4.01 15.38 31.06
CA ASP A 52 4.30 16.10 29.83
C ASP A 52 5.13 17.39 30.08
N PRO A 53 5.96 17.82 29.11
CA PRO A 53 6.84 18.98 29.30
C PRO A 53 6.13 20.29 29.63
N ALA A 54 4.91 20.51 29.12
CA ALA A 54 4.16 21.74 29.38
C ALA A 54 3.64 21.78 30.83
N THR A 55 3.16 20.64 31.35
CA THR A 55 2.78 20.49 32.75
C THR A 55 3.98 20.68 33.69
N MET A 56 5.13 20.09 33.37
CA MET A 56 6.36 20.25 34.18
C MET A 56 6.91 21.68 34.15
N ALA A 57 6.84 22.36 33.00
CA ALA A 57 7.16 23.78 32.89
C ALA A 57 6.19 24.65 33.70
N GLY A 58 4.90 24.30 33.71
CA GLY A 58 3.89 24.96 34.52
C GLY A 58 4.17 24.86 36.02
N TRP A 59 4.65 23.71 36.50
CA TRP A 59 5.02 23.50 37.91
C TRP A 59 6.13 24.43 38.41
N ALA A 60 7.05 24.83 37.53
CA ALA A 60 8.17 25.71 37.85
C ALA A 60 7.82 27.21 37.83
N SER A 61 6.62 27.58 37.39
CA SER A 61 6.22 28.99 37.24
C SER A 61 5.73 29.60 38.57
N GLY A 62 6.25 30.78 38.94
CA GLY A 62 5.96 31.43 40.23
C GLY A 62 4.52 31.93 40.42
N SER A 63 3.72 31.99 39.35
CA SER A 63 2.34 32.49 39.36
C SER A 63 1.38 31.42 38.80
N GLY A 64 1.06 30.42 39.62
CA GLY A 64 0.22 29.27 39.24
C GLY A 64 0.89 27.89 39.42
N GLY A 65 2.15 27.87 39.87
CA GLY A 65 2.92 26.64 40.09
C GLY A 65 2.32 25.67 41.10
N LEU A 66 2.82 24.43 41.07
CA LEU A 66 2.38 23.35 41.93
C LEU A 66 2.62 23.73 43.41
N ALA A 67 1.56 23.76 44.22
CA ALA A 67 1.65 24.13 45.63
C ALA A 67 2.46 23.09 46.40
N MET A 68 3.57 23.51 47.04
CA MET A 68 4.48 22.63 47.75
C MET A 68 4.21 22.66 49.27
N PRO A 69 4.20 21.51 49.97
CA PRO A 69 4.39 20.17 49.43
C PRO A 69 3.16 19.68 48.63
N ALA A 70 3.40 19.01 47.51
CA ALA A 70 2.35 18.43 46.67
C ALA A 70 2.21 16.92 46.94
N THR A 71 1.02 16.51 47.36
CA THR A 71 0.73 15.11 47.67
C THR A 71 0.54 14.28 46.40
N ILE A 72 1.18 13.11 46.38
CA ILE A 72 0.94 12.05 45.39
C ILE A 72 0.05 10.98 46.04
N SER A 73 -1.14 10.77 45.48
CA SER A 73 -2.10 9.76 45.97
C SER A 73 -2.11 8.50 45.10
N GLY A 74 -2.68 7.40 45.62
CA GLY A 74 -2.87 6.14 44.88
C GLY A 74 -1.83 5.05 45.16
N MET A 75 -1.00 5.22 46.20
CA MET A 75 0.07 4.26 46.56
C MET A 75 -0.24 3.44 47.84
N ALA A 76 -1.46 3.56 48.37
CA ALA A 76 -1.86 2.85 49.60
C ALA A 76 -1.67 1.33 49.50
N SER A 77 -1.89 0.75 48.32
CA SER A 77 -1.78 -0.69 48.04
C SER A 77 -0.35 -1.24 48.12
N ILE A 78 0.68 -0.38 48.13
CA ILE A 78 2.09 -0.76 48.29
C ILE A 78 2.68 -0.33 49.63
N GLY A 79 1.83 0.05 50.60
CA GLY A 79 2.24 0.42 51.96
C GLY A 79 2.60 1.89 52.13
N ILE A 80 2.19 2.78 51.22
CA ILE A 80 2.39 4.23 51.31
C ILE A 80 1.02 4.91 51.35
N PRO A 81 0.50 5.29 52.54
CA PRO A 81 -0.77 6.01 52.66
C PRO A 81 -0.83 7.28 51.82
N ASP A 82 -2.01 7.66 51.35
CA ASP A 82 -2.22 8.94 50.67
C ASP A 82 -1.80 10.09 51.62
N GLY A 83 -0.99 11.02 51.13
CA GLY A 83 -0.35 12.06 51.95
C GLY A 83 1.09 11.76 52.34
N ASN A 84 1.54 10.51 52.30
CA ASN A 84 2.88 10.13 52.75
C ASN A 84 3.96 10.15 51.65
N ALA A 85 3.57 10.38 50.40
CA ALA A 85 4.49 10.74 49.33
C ALA A 85 4.23 12.17 48.90
N GLN A 86 5.25 13.00 49.01
CA GLN A 86 5.14 14.44 48.78
C GLN A 86 6.30 14.92 47.93
N ILE A 87 6.01 15.69 46.90
CA ILE A 87 7.01 16.53 46.25
C ILE A 87 7.20 17.74 47.16
N THR A 88 8.43 17.95 47.65
CA THR A 88 8.75 18.94 48.68
C THR A 88 9.47 20.15 48.14
N ALA A 89 10.17 20.00 47.01
CA ALA A 89 10.76 21.12 46.30
C ALA A 89 10.88 20.79 44.80
N LEU A 90 10.83 21.83 43.98
CA LEU A 90 11.13 21.77 42.56
C LEU A 90 12.01 22.97 42.21
N SER A 91 13.10 22.74 41.50
CA SER A 91 14.00 23.78 41.01
C SER A 91 14.56 23.40 39.65
N GLY A 92 14.79 24.37 38.77
CA GLY A 92 15.31 24.13 37.43
C GLY A 92 14.56 24.91 36.37
N ALA A 93 15.17 25.06 35.20
CA ALA A 93 14.61 25.77 34.06
C ALA A 93 15.12 25.10 32.78
N SER A 94 14.41 25.32 31.67
CA SER A 94 14.94 25.03 30.32
C SER A 94 15.25 23.55 30.08
N GLY A 95 14.31 22.65 30.39
CA GLY A 95 14.43 21.23 30.05
C GLY A 95 15.27 20.38 31.00
N ASN A 96 15.69 20.90 32.14
CA ASN A 96 16.26 20.11 33.25
C ASN A 96 15.70 20.59 34.59
N TYR A 97 15.09 19.66 35.33
CA TYR A 97 14.44 19.90 36.61
C TYR A 97 15.05 19.02 37.69
N GLN A 98 15.14 19.58 38.88
CA GLN A 98 15.48 18.90 40.13
C GLN A 98 14.24 18.85 41.00
N ILE A 99 13.80 17.64 41.31
CA ILE A 99 12.56 17.40 42.06
C ILE A 99 12.90 16.65 43.33
N ALA A 100 12.70 17.29 44.49
CA ALA A 100 12.85 16.67 45.79
C ALA A 100 11.52 16.07 46.23
N ALA A 101 11.55 14.84 46.72
CA ALA A 101 10.39 14.17 47.29
C ALA A 101 10.72 13.48 48.61
N THR A 102 9.71 13.39 49.47
CA THR A 102 9.75 12.63 50.72
C THR A 102 8.71 11.53 50.64
N ILE A 103 9.13 10.29 50.88
CA ILE A 103 8.30 9.10 50.72
C ILE A 103 8.35 8.30 52.02
N THR A 104 7.21 8.20 52.72
CA THR A 104 7.08 7.48 53.98
C THR A 104 6.23 6.24 53.82
N ALA A 105 6.84 5.06 53.91
CA ALA A 105 6.13 3.79 53.89
C ALA A 105 5.90 3.26 55.31
N LEU A 106 4.82 2.52 55.48
CA LEU A 106 4.44 1.86 56.73
C LEU A 106 4.40 0.34 56.54
N ALA A 107 4.86 -0.40 57.54
CA ALA A 107 4.72 -1.86 57.61
C ALA A 107 4.23 -2.29 58.99
N GLY A 108 3.30 -3.26 59.02
CA GLY A 108 2.63 -3.75 60.24
C GLY A 108 1.11 -3.56 60.19
N SER A 109 0.39 -4.20 61.11
CA SER A 109 -1.06 -4.10 61.28
C SER A 109 -1.40 -3.97 62.76
N GLY A 110 -2.29 -3.04 63.14
CA GLY A 110 -2.66 -2.78 64.54
C GLY A 110 -1.94 -1.57 65.15
N SER A 111 -1.69 -1.58 66.47
CA SER A 111 -1.09 -0.47 67.23
C SER A 111 0.44 -0.35 67.13
N THR A 112 1.10 -1.28 66.43
CA THR A 112 2.56 -1.28 66.20
C THR A 112 2.84 -1.17 64.70
N THR A 113 2.97 0.04 64.20
CA THR A 113 3.42 0.33 62.83
C THR A 113 4.89 0.73 62.85
N THR A 114 5.67 0.15 61.94
CA THR A 114 7.04 0.59 61.68
C THR A 114 7.03 1.42 60.42
N SER A 115 7.64 2.61 60.46
CA SER A 115 7.77 3.49 59.30
C SER A 115 9.20 3.51 58.77
N ALA A 116 9.34 3.79 57.48
CA ALA A 116 10.61 4.15 56.87
C ALA A 116 10.37 5.33 55.93
N THR A 117 11.15 6.39 56.10
CA THR A 117 11.07 7.59 55.26
C THR A 117 12.33 7.71 54.43
N VAL A 118 12.16 7.89 53.12
CA VAL A 118 13.24 8.17 52.17
C VAL A 118 13.06 9.59 51.66
N GLU A 119 14.12 10.39 51.77
CA GLU A 119 14.28 11.64 51.05
C GLU A 119 15.04 11.34 49.75
N VAL A 120 14.52 11.81 48.62
CA VAL A 120 15.08 11.54 47.31
C VAL A 120 15.07 12.80 46.45
N LEU A 121 16.15 13.01 45.70
CA LEU A 121 16.24 14.04 44.67
C LEU A 121 16.35 13.38 43.30
N TYR A 122 15.46 13.76 42.39
CA TYR A 122 15.50 13.33 40.99
C TYR A 122 16.09 14.44 40.12
N ASP A 123 16.99 14.07 39.20
CA ASP A 123 17.29 14.88 38.02
C ASP A 123 16.35 14.42 36.90
N VAL A 124 15.58 15.35 36.35
CA VAL A 124 14.54 15.09 35.34
C VAL A 124 14.77 15.96 34.11
N THR A 125 15.05 15.33 32.98
CA THR A 125 15.06 15.94 31.65
C THR A 125 13.76 15.53 30.96
N PRO A 126 12.77 16.42 30.80
CA PRO A 126 11.61 16.12 29.96
C PRO A 126 12.08 15.91 28.53
N GLY A 127 11.50 14.94 27.83
CA GLY A 127 11.78 14.74 26.41
C GLY A 127 11.55 16.05 25.66
N GLY A 128 12.49 16.42 24.77
CA GLY A 128 12.43 17.69 24.06
C GLY A 128 11.13 17.84 23.29
N SER A 129 10.43 18.95 23.50
CA SER A 129 9.32 19.38 22.65
C SER A 129 9.87 20.08 21.39
N SER A 130 10.52 19.32 20.51
CA SER A 130 10.03 19.39 19.13
C SER A 130 8.76 18.59 19.16
N THR A 131 7.61 19.07 18.69
CA THR A 131 6.58 18.16 18.20
C THR A 131 7.31 17.32 17.15
N PRO A 132 7.63 16.03 17.39
CA PRO A 132 7.77 15.18 16.24
C PRO A 132 6.30 15.01 15.84
N SER A 133 5.84 15.70 14.80
CA SER A 133 4.93 14.98 13.92
C SER A 133 5.77 13.80 13.45
N SER A 134 5.73 12.70 14.21
CA SER A 134 6.25 11.45 13.70
C SER A 134 5.52 11.31 12.39
N PRO A 135 6.24 11.33 11.24
CA PRO A 135 5.59 11.47 9.95
C PRO A 135 4.54 10.38 9.87
N VAL A 136 3.31 10.77 9.50
CA VAL A 136 2.25 9.77 9.36
C VAL A 136 2.70 8.89 8.20
N CYS A 137 2.92 7.61 8.46
CA CYS A 137 3.32 6.70 7.41
C CYS A 137 2.14 6.52 6.47
N ALA A 138 2.38 6.85 5.21
CA ALA A 138 1.40 6.79 4.16
C ALA A 138 2.06 6.24 2.91
N THR A 139 1.29 5.47 2.15
CA THR A 139 1.75 4.81 0.93
C THR A 139 0.82 5.17 -0.20
N ILE A 140 1.37 5.39 -1.39
CA ILE A 140 0.59 5.52 -2.62
C ILE A 140 0.66 4.17 -3.35
N PRO A 141 -0.48 3.58 -3.77
CA PRO A 141 -0.46 2.33 -4.50
C PRO A 141 0.25 2.48 -5.84
N ALA A 142 0.91 1.41 -6.29
CA ALA A 142 1.66 1.41 -7.55
C ALA A 142 0.78 1.61 -8.81
N ALA A 143 -0.51 1.31 -8.70
CA ALA A 143 -1.54 1.51 -9.72
C ALA A 143 -2.89 1.80 -9.05
N PRO A 144 -3.88 2.42 -9.75
CA PRO A 144 -5.23 2.60 -9.26
C PRO A 144 -5.93 1.27 -8.96
N MET A 145 -5.57 0.20 -9.69
CA MET A 145 -5.98 -1.17 -9.40
C MET A 145 -4.75 -2.06 -9.25
N VAL A 146 -4.59 -2.67 -8.07
CA VAL A 146 -3.53 -3.65 -7.81
C VAL A 146 -4.13 -4.98 -7.36
N PHE A 147 -3.76 -6.06 -8.03
CA PHE A 147 -4.13 -7.43 -7.66
C PHE A 147 -2.86 -8.22 -7.32
N ASN A 148 -2.69 -8.59 -6.05
CA ASN A 148 -1.51 -9.29 -5.56
C ASN A 148 -1.59 -10.83 -5.76
N GLY A 149 -2.31 -11.27 -6.78
CA GLY A 149 -2.48 -12.66 -7.18
C GLY A 149 -2.90 -12.74 -8.65
N ASP A 150 -3.50 -13.85 -9.07
CA ASP A 150 -4.05 -13.98 -10.43
C ASP A 150 -5.34 -13.15 -10.58
N LEU A 151 -5.58 -12.64 -11.79
CA LEU A 151 -6.80 -11.92 -12.15
C LEU A 151 -7.55 -12.66 -13.26
N ASN A 152 -8.71 -13.22 -12.91
CA ASN A 152 -9.58 -13.93 -13.85
C ASN A 152 -10.82 -13.09 -14.16
N ILE A 153 -10.98 -12.69 -15.42
CA ILE A 153 -12.11 -11.89 -15.90
C ILE A 153 -12.96 -12.79 -16.78
N THR A 154 -14.07 -13.25 -16.22
CA THR A 154 -15.02 -14.15 -16.91
C THR A 154 -16.29 -13.43 -17.36
N GLY A 155 -16.47 -12.17 -16.96
CA GLY A 155 -17.57 -11.29 -17.33
C GLY A 155 -17.33 -9.86 -16.83
N GLY A 156 -18.24 -8.94 -17.15
CA GLY A 156 -18.11 -7.52 -16.76
C GLY A 156 -16.92 -6.82 -17.45
N SER A 157 -16.55 -5.64 -16.98
CA SER A 157 -15.36 -4.90 -17.43
C SER A 157 -14.57 -4.40 -16.22
N LEU A 158 -13.26 -4.20 -16.40
CA LEU A 158 -12.44 -3.44 -15.49
C LEU A 158 -12.05 -2.14 -16.16
N GLY A 159 -12.43 -1.01 -15.54
CA GLY A 159 -12.17 0.32 -16.08
C GLY A 159 -11.29 1.12 -15.13
N VAL A 160 -10.36 1.90 -15.70
CA VAL A 160 -9.67 2.97 -14.98
C VAL A 160 -9.84 4.26 -15.77
N THR A 161 -10.33 5.30 -15.11
CA THR A 161 -10.46 6.65 -15.71
C THR A 161 -9.58 7.65 -14.97
N ASN A 162 -9.08 8.64 -15.73
CA ASN A 162 -8.15 9.67 -15.26
C ASN A 162 -6.86 9.11 -14.61
N PRO A 163 -6.14 8.15 -15.21
CA PRO A 163 -5.07 7.42 -14.53
C PRO A 163 -3.85 8.27 -14.11
N ALA A 164 -3.82 9.59 -14.34
CA ALA A 164 -2.82 10.52 -13.80
C ALA A 164 -1.33 10.10 -13.95
N GLY A 165 -0.99 9.32 -14.98
CA GLY A 165 0.38 8.81 -15.21
C GLY A 165 0.70 7.48 -14.51
N PHE A 166 -0.26 6.87 -13.82
CA PHE A 166 -0.15 5.52 -13.29
C PHE A 166 -0.30 4.44 -14.38
N GLU A 167 0.23 3.26 -14.10
CA GLU A 167 -0.22 2.02 -14.72
C GLU A 167 -1.68 1.76 -14.33
N ASN A 168 -2.56 1.41 -15.28
CA ASN A 168 -4.00 1.30 -14.97
C ASN A 168 -4.27 0.15 -14.00
N ILE A 169 -3.82 -1.05 -14.38
CA ILE A 169 -4.00 -2.29 -13.62
C ILE A 169 -2.65 -2.96 -13.47
N ALA A 170 -2.26 -3.31 -12.25
CA ALA A 170 -1.03 -4.05 -11.97
C ALA A 170 -1.35 -5.40 -11.29
N VAL A 171 -0.85 -6.50 -11.85
CA VAL A 171 -1.16 -7.86 -11.41
C VAL A 171 0.10 -8.64 -11.07
N ALA A 172 0.21 -9.13 -9.83
CA ALA A 172 1.36 -9.91 -9.37
C ALA A 172 1.38 -11.33 -9.95
N GLY A 173 0.22 -11.88 -10.28
CA GLY A 173 0.07 -13.15 -10.99
C GLY A 173 -0.17 -12.97 -12.49
N SER A 174 -0.98 -13.87 -13.05
CA SER A 174 -1.40 -13.86 -14.46
C SER A 174 -2.74 -13.15 -14.65
N ILE A 175 -2.97 -12.60 -15.85
CA ILE A 175 -4.27 -12.05 -16.26
C ILE A 175 -4.91 -13.02 -17.24
N ASN A 176 -6.13 -13.50 -16.93
CA ASN A 176 -6.90 -14.36 -17.81
C ASN A 176 -8.25 -13.71 -18.12
N LEU A 177 -8.49 -13.33 -19.37
CA LEU A 177 -9.76 -12.80 -19.83
C LEU A 177 -10.41 -13.81 -20.79
N THR A 178 -11.46 -14.48 -20.31
CA THR A 178 -12.09 -15.60 -21.01
C THR A 178 -13.60 -15.44 -21.04
N GLY A 179 -14.23 -15.47 -22.23
CA GLY A 179 -15.70 -15.47 -22.34
C GLY A 179 -16.40 -14.13 -22.08
N ALA A 180 -15.67 -13.05 -21.80
CA ALA A 180 -16.22 -11.73 -21.52
C ALA A 180 -16.21 -10.83 -22.76
N SER A 181 -17.22 -10.92 -23.64
CA SER A 181 -17.22 -10.29 -24.98
C SER A 181 -17.11 -8.75 -25.00
N GLN A 182 -17.47 -8.07 -23.92
CA GLN A 182 -17.41 -6.60 -23.80
C GLN A 182 -16.34 -6.10 -22.83
N ALA A 183 -15.61 -7.00 -22.17
CA ALA A 183 -14.56 -6.60 -21.24
C ALA A 183 -13.41 -5.95 -21.99
N THR A 184 -12.95 -4.78 -21.52
CA THR A 184 -11.69 -4.20 -21.97
C THR A 184 -10.74 -4.06 -20.79
N ILE A 185 -9.44 -4.15 -21.05
CA ILE A 185 -8.39 -3.99 -20.04
C ILE A 185 -7.21 -3.19 -20.60
N SER A 186 -6.42 -2.61 -19.71
CA SER A 186 -5.10 -2.04 -19.97
C SER A 186 -4.29 -2.17 -18.68
N GLY A 187 -3.03 -2.57 -18.74
CA GLY A 187 -2.29 -2.89 -17.52
C GLY A 187 -0.99 -3.67 -17.73
N CYS A 188 -0.44 -4.13 -16.61
CA CYS A 188 0.72 -5.01 -16.56
C CYS A 188 0.49 -6.25 -15.68
N ALA A 189 1.24 -7.32 -15.99
CA ALA A 189 1.31 -8.54 -15.18
C ALA A 189 2.76 -8.99 -14.96
N LYS A 190 3.07 -9.56 -13.79
CA LYS A 190 4.32 -10.33 -13.63
C LYS A 190 4.21 -11.73 -14.25
N GLY A 191 3.02 -12.32 -14.23
CA GLY A 191 2.73 -13.60 -14.90
C GLY A 191 2.39 -13.44 -16.38
N ASP A 192 1.78 -14.49 -16.94
CA ASP A 192 1.29 -14.51 -18.32
C ASP A 192 0.01 -13.68 -18.47
N VAL A 193 -0.31 -13.28 -19.70
CA VAL A 193 -1.59 -12.64 -20.04
C VAL A 193 -2.26 -13.45 -21.14
N THR A 194 -3.48 -13.93 -20.88
CA THR A 194 -4.26 -14.73 -21.84
C THR A 194 -5.59 -14.06 -22.15
N LEU A 195 -5.84 -13.79 -23.44
CA LEU A 195 -7.09 -13.23 -23.95
C LEU A 195 -7.77 -14.22 -24.91
N SER A 196 -9.00 -14.61 -24.59
CA SER A 196 -9.86 -15.44 -25.44
C SER A 196 -11.31 -14.91 -25.45
N GLY A 197 -11.45 -13.58 -25.46
CA GLY A 197 -12.68 -12.82 -25.44
C GLY A 197 -12.36 -11.32 -25.26
N GLY A 198 -13.39 -10.48 -25.17
CA GLY A 198 -13.25 -9.06 -24.83
C GLY A 198 -12.35 -8.27 -25.77
N GLY A 199 -11.53 -7.37 -25.23
CA GLY A 199 -10.60 -6.55 -25.96
C GLY A 199 -9.62 -5.80 -25.06
N ILE A 200 -8.83 -4.93 -25.67
CA ILE A 200 -7.89 -4.04 -25.00
C ILE A 200 -8.43 -2.62 -25.18
N LEU A 201 -8.29 -1.77 -24.16
CA LEU A 201 -8.71 -0.38 -24.26
C LEU A 201 -8.02 0.31 -25.46
N SER A 202 -8.76 1.12 -26.21
CA SER A 202 -8.22 1.87 -27.34
C SER A 202 -7.09 2.80 -26.88
N GLY A 203 -5.94 2.75 -27.57
CA GLY A 203 -4.73 3.48 -27.15
C GLY A 203 -4.08 2.96 -25.87
N GLY A 204 -4.60 1.89 -25.27
CA GLY A 204 -4.06 1.27 -24.07
C GLY A 204 -2.88 0.34 -24.36
N HIS A 205 -2.44 -0.38 -23.32
CA HIS A 205 -1.32 -1.30 -23.42
C HIS A 205 -1.51 -2.55 -22.55
N LEU A 206 -0.81 -3.62 -22.93
CA LEU A 206 -0.62 -4.80 -22.10
C LEU A 206 0.87 -5.13 -21.99
N HIS A 207 1.34 -5.14 -20.76
CA HIS A 207 2.72 -5.48 -20.42
C HIS A 207 2.78 -6.79 -19.62
N SER A 208 3.76 -7.65 -19.89
CA SER A 208 3.92 -8.91 -19.17
C SER A 208 5.40 -9.27 -18.99
N GLN A 209 5.78 -9.68 -17.78
CA GLN A 209 7.11 -10.31 -17.59
C GLN A 209 7.14 -11.77 -18.11
N GLY A 210 5.94 -12.34 -18.37
CA GLY A 210 5.71 -13.61 -19.03
C GLY A 210 5.29 -13.43 -20.49
N THR A 211 4.41 -14.34 -20.95
CA THR A 211 3.91 -14.41 -22.33
C THR A 211 2.52 -13.80 -22.46
N ILE A 212 2.32 -12.99 -23.50
CA ILE A 212 0.98 -12.55 -23.93
C ILE A 212 0.46 -13.53 -24.98
N ARG A 213 -0.71 -14.14 -24.74
CA ARG A 213 -1.43 -15.03 -25.67
C ARG A 213 -2.80 -14.47 -25.97
N ILE A 214 -3.08 -14.22 -27.24
CA ILE A 214 -4.35 -13.68 -27.72
C ILE A 214 -4.90 -14.65 -28.75
N ASN A 215 -5.96 -15.38 -28.42
CA ASN A 215 -6.59 -16.33 -29.34
C ASN A 215 -7.77 -15.72 -30.08
N GLN A 216 -8.59 -14.95 -29.36
CA GLN A 216 -9.78 -14.26 -29.86
C GLN A 216 -10.01 -13.00 -29.02
N MET A 217 -10.29 -11.87 -29.67
CA MET A 217 -10.75 -10.63 -29.05
C MET A 217 -11.26 -9.67 -30.13
N GLY A 218 -11.96 -8.60 -29.73
CA GLY A 218 -12.25 -7.46 -30.59
C GLY A 218 -10.97 -6.80 -31.11
N ASN A 219 -10.99 -6.31 -32.35
CA ASN A 219 -9.81 -5.71 -32.97
C ASN A 219 -9.34 -4.47 -32.17
N PRO A 220 -8.08 -4.44 -31.73
CA PRO A 220 -7.54 -3.29 -31.01
C PRO A 220 -7.26 -2.12 -31.95
N THR A 221 -7.20 -0.93 -31.35
CA THR A 221 -6.87 0.33 -32.02
C THR A 221 -5.75 0.99 -31.25
N ASP A 222 -4.59 1.15 -31.91
CA ASP A 222 -3.41 1.85 -31.40
C ASP A 222 -2.88 1.32 -30.05
N THR A 223 -3.00 0.00 -29.85
CA THR A 223 -2.55 -0.69 -28.63
C THR A 223 -1.06 -1.00 -28.65
N THR A 224 -0.41 -0.97 -27.49
CA THR A 224 0.96 -1.47 -27.30
C THR A 224 1.00 -2.79 -26.53
N LEU A 225 1.74 -3.78 -27.07
CA LEU A 225 2.06 -5.03 -26.36
C LEU A 225 3.56 -5.06 -26.06
N TRP A 226 3.93 -5.40 -24.83
CA TRP A 226 5.34 -5.61 -24.47
C TRP A 226 5.46 -6.80 -23.52
N ALA A 227 6.21 -7.83 -23.92
CA ALA A 227 6.28 -9.06 -23.14
C ALA A 227 7.63 -9.79 -23.21
N ARG A 228 7.75 -10.91 -22.50
CA ARG A 228 8.80 -11.90 -22.81
C ARG A 228 8.55 -12.56 -24.15
N ASN A 229 7.31 -12.96 -24.43
CA ASN A 229 6.88 -13.49 -25.72
C ASN A 229 5.47 -12.99 -26.06
N VAL A 230 5.13 -12.92 -27.35
CA VAL A 230 3.78 -12.55 -27.81
C VAL A 230 3.29 -13.58 -28.82
N THR A 231 2.06 -14.06 -28.64
CA THR A 231 1.37 -14.94 -29.59
C THR A 231 -0.03 -14.41 -29.84
N ILE A 232 -0.33 -14.07 -31.10
CA ILE A 232 -1.64 -13.64 -31.56
C ILE A 232 -2.13 -14.65 -32.59
N GLY A 233 -3.12 -15.45 -32.21
CA GLY A 233 -3.77 -16.43 -33.06
C GLY A 233 -4.58 -15.79 -34.19
N SER A 234 -5.05 -16.62 -35.12
CA SER A 234 -5.82 -16.18 -36.29
C SER A 234 -7.23 -15.67 -35.97
N GLY A 235 -7.70 -15.80 -34.72
CA GLY A 235 -8.98 -15.25 -34.27
C GLY A 235 -8.99 -13.73 -34.12
N VAL A 236 -7.86 -13.06 -34.35
CA VAL A 236 -7.75 -11.60 -34.45
C VAL A 236 -7.26 -11.26 -35.86
N SER A 237 -8.13 -10.66 -36.68
CA SER A 237 -7.81 -10.26 -38.05
C SER A 237 -8.09 -8.77 -38.26
N GLY A 238 -7.04 -7.99 -38.53
CA GLY A 238 -7.17 -6.56 -38.87
C GLY A 238 -7.01 -5.58 -37.70
N GLY A 239 -6.57 -6.03 -36.52
CA GLY A 239 -6.18 -5.13 -35.43
C GLY A 239 -5.04 -4.18 -35.81
N ARG A 240 -5.07 -2.96 -35.27
CA ARG A 240 -3.98 -1.98 -35.37
C ARG A 240 -3.25 -1.85 -34.04
N TYR A 241 -1.92 -2.05 -34.08
CA TYR A 241 -1.04 -1.92 -32.93
C TYR A 241 -0.03 -0.80 -33.14
N ALA A 242 0.16 0.03 -32.12
CA ALA A 242 1.23 1.02 -32.10
C ALA A 242 2.59 0.32 -31.97
N ALA A 243 2.69 -0.69 -31.09
CA ALA A 243 3.89 -1.51 -30.99
C ALA A 243 3.59 -2.92 -30.49
N ILE A 244 4.38 -3.90 -30.95
CA ILE A 244 4.50 -5.23 -30.34
C ILE A 244 5.99 -5.49 -30.11
N ARG A 245 6.35 -5.67 -28.83
CA ARG A 245 7.74 -5.81 -28.37
C ARG A 245 7.91 -7.08 -27.58
N ALA A 246 8.98 -7.83 -27.85
CA ALA A 246 9.31 -9.00 -27.06
C ALA A 246 10.82 -9.24 -26.87
N GLY A 247 11.17 -9.67 -25.66
CA GLY A 247 12.46 -10.27 -25.35
C GLY A 247 13.54 -9.32 -24.88
N ALA A 248 14.53 -9.91 -24.20
CA ALA A 248 15.68 -9.23 -23.62
C ALA A 248 16.95 -10.07 -23.78
N PHE A 249 18.11 -9.48 -23.49
CA PHE A 249 19.33 -10.25 -23.27
C PHE A 249 19.38 -10.75 -21.82
N THR A 250 19.66 -12.04 -21.62
CA THR A 250 20.05 -12.56 -20.31
C THR A 250 21.51 -12.19 -20.10
N ALA A 251 21.78 -11.32 -19.12
CA ALA A 251 23.09 -10.73 -18.92
C ALA A 251 23.66 -10.98 -17.53
N ASN A 252 24.96 -11.24 -17.50
CA ASN A 252 25.78 -11.15 -16.30
C ASN A 252 26.10 -9.68 -16.01
N VAL A 253 25.99 -9.30 -14.75
CA VAL A 253 26.25 -7.93 -14.25
C VAL A 253 27.63 -7.89 -13.61
N TYR A 254 28.45 -6.93 -14.02
CA TYR A 254 29.83 -6.77 -13.58
C TYR A 254 30.08 -5.41 -12.93
N GLU A 255 30.84 -5.39 -11.85
CA GLU A 255 31.45 -4.18 -11.25
C GLU A 255 32.97 -4.29 -11.39
N GLY A 256 33.60 -3.34 -12.07
CA GLY A 256 35.07 -3.34 -12.23
C GLY A 256 35.66 -4.63 -12.82
N GLY A 257 34.88 -5.41 -13.58
CA GLY A 257 35.27 -6.70 -14.13
C GLY A 257 34.96 -7.92 -13.24
N THR A 258 34.44 -7.73 -12.04
CA THR A 258 33.98 -8.79 -11.13
C THR A 258 32.50 -9.07 -11.35
N LEU A 259 32.10 -10.34 -11.46
CA LEU A 259 30.70 -10.75 -11.57
C LEU A 259 29.99 -10.49 -10.22
N VAL A 260 28.95 -9.66 -10.23
CA VAL A 260 28.18 -9.31 -9.01
C VAL A 260 26.75 -9.84 -9.05
N GLY A 261 26.20 -10.15 -10.23
CA GLY A 261 24.82 -10.63 -10.36
C GLY A 261 24.39 -10.93 -11.79
N THR A 262 23.08 -11.05 -11.98
CA THR A 262 22.42 -11.32 -13.27
C THR A 262 21.21 -10.41 -13.47
N THR A 263 20.83 -10.19 -14.73
CA THR A 263 19.64 -9.42 -15.10
C THR A 263 19.10 -9.81 -16.48
N GLU A 264 17.92 -9.32 -16.82
CA GLU A 264 17.37 -9.34 -18.17
C GLU A 264 17.23 -7.90 -18.65
N VAL A 265 17.94 -7.54 -19.73
CA VAL A 265 18.10 -6.15 -20.16
C VAL A 265 17.90 -5.98 -21.67
N GLY A 266 17.20 -4.91 -22.05
CA GLY A 266 17.08 -4.48 -23.45
C GLY A 266 18.26 -3.62 -23.89
N GLY A 267 18.36 -3.34 -25.18
CA GLY A 267 19.46 -2.55 -25.76
C GLY A 267 20.07 -3.22 -26.98
N THR A 268 21.32 -2.89 -27.29
CA THR A 268 22.08 -3.45 -28.41
C THR A 268 23.37 -4.11 -27.92
N LEU A 269 24.03 -4.91 -28.75
CA LEU A 269 25.35 -5.45 -28.44
C LEU A 269 26.44 -4.60 -29.09
N LEU A 270 27.49 -4.30 -28.33
CA LEU A 270 28.66 -3.58 -28.83
C LEU A 270 29.39 -4.45 -29.87
N PRO A 271 29.47 -4.07 -31.16
CA PRO A 271 29.90 -4.94 -32.25
C PRO A 271 31.27 -5.61 -32.04
N THR A 272 32.21 -4.88 -31.45
CA THR A 272 33.60 -5.34 -31.21
C THR A 272 33.71 -6.43 -30.13
N THR A 273 32.64 -6.65 -29.37
CA THR A 273 32.61 -7.61 -28.25
C THR A 273 31.72 -8.82 -28.53
N VAL A 274 31.05 -8.84 -29.68
CA VAL A 274 30.17 -9.95 -30.04
C VAL A 274 31.01 -11.19 -30.28
N ILE A 275 30.59 -12.30 -29.65
CA ILE A 275 31.21 -13.61 -29.83
C ILE A 275 30.16 -14.56 -30.39
N GLY A 276 30.58 -15.40 -31.35
CA GLY A 276 29.68 -16.31 -32.05
C GLY A 276 29.22 -15.75 -33.40
N GLY A 277 28.33 -16.51 -34.07
CA GLY A 277 27.78 -16.13 -35.36
C GLY A 277 26.50 -15.29 -35.26
N LEU A 278 25.79 -15.16 -36.37
CA LEU A 278 24.45 -14.60 -36.38
C LEU A 278 23.45 -15.60 -35.78
N PRO A 279 22.41 -15.18 -35.04
CA PRO A 279 22.18 -13.80 -34.63
C PRO A 279 23.07 -13.42 -33.45
N TRP A 280 23.29 -12.12 -33.27
CA TRP A 280 24.04 -11.65 -32.10
C TRP A 280 23.25 -11.91 -30.82
N SER A 281 23.83 -12.73 -29.94
CA SER A 281 23.23 -13.11 -28.66
C SER A 281 24.20 -13.04 -27.47
N VAL A 282 25.51 -13.02 -27.74
CA VAL A 282 26.56 -12.98 -26.72
C VAL A 282 27.50 -11.81 -27.01
N GLY A 283 27.75 -10.97 -26.00
CA GLY A 283 28.58 -9.77 -26.11
C GLY A 283 28.27 -8.75 -25.01
N THR A 284 28.98 -7.63 -25.00
CA THR A 284 28.68 -6.52 -24.09
C THR A 284 27.39 -5.82 -24.53
N VAL A 285 26.45 -5.67 -23.60
CA VAL A 285 25.20 -4.95 -23.85
C VAL A 285 25.43 -3.46 -23.65
N ILE A 286 24.99 -2.66 -24.60
CA ILE A 286 24.72 -1.24 -24.43
C ILE A 286 23.23 -1.15 -24.07
N PRO A 287 22.87 -0.92 -22.79
CA PRO A 287 21.48 -0.95 -22.37
C PRO A 287 20.61 0.07 -23.10
N ALA A 288 19.30 -0.18 -23.15
CA ALA A 288 18.34 0.84 -23.56
C ALA A 288 18.38 2.04 -22.60
N SER A 289 18.10 3.25 -23.12
CA SER A 289 18.11 4.49 -22.32
C SER A 289 16.85 4.72 -21.48
N SER A 290 15.96 3.73 -21.41
CA SER A 290 14.71 3.80 -20.66
C SER A 290 14.23 2.40 -20.30
N GLY A 291 13.23 2.34 -19.42
CA GLY A 291 12.73 1.08 -18.86
C GLY A 291 13.34 0.79 -17.49
N ARG A 292 12.82 -0.23 -16.82
CA ARG A 292 13.28 -0.66 -15.50
C ARG A 292 13.73 -2.12 -15.58
N ILE A 293 14.86 -2.43 -14.97
CA ILE A 293 15.40 -3.78 -14.91
C ILE A 293 15.54 -4.23 -13.46
N VAL A 294 15.39 -5.52 -13.23
CA VAL A 294 15.68 -6.15 -11.93
C VAL A 294 17.06 -6.78 -12.00
N ILE A 295 17.94 -6.38 -11.09
CA ILE A 295 19.25 -6.96 -10.91
C ILE A 295 19.17 -7.90 -9.71
N THR A 296 19.53 -9.16 -9.92
CA THR A 296 19.67 -10.15 -8.84
C THR A 296 21.14 -10.33 -8.56
N LEU A 297 21.58 -9.93 -7.37
CA LEU A 297 22.96 -10.10 -6.93
C LEU A 297 23.24 -11.58 -6.63
N THR A 298 24.53 -11.94 -6.63
CA THR A 298 24.99 -13.30 -6.26
C THR A 298 24.62 -13.68 -4.82
N SER A 299 24.35 -12.70 -3.95
CA SER A 299 23.80 -12.91 -2.60
C SER A 299 22.32 -13.33 -2.59
N GLY A 300 21.60 -13.15 -3.70
CA GLY A 300 20.16 -13.30 -3.81
C GLY A 300 19.36 -12.00 -3.62
N ASP A 301 20.00 -10.89 -3.24
CA ASP A 301 19.34 -9.58 -3.15
C ASP A 301 18.87 -9.10 -4.51
N THR A 302 17.69 -8.48 -4.56
CA THR A 302 17.13 -7.92 -5.80
C THR A 302 16.98 -6.41 -5.72
N TRP A 303 17.32 -5.75 -6.82
CA TRP A 303 17.33 -4.29 -6.96
C TRP A 303 16.62 -3.88 -8.24
N LEU A 304 15.76 -2.87 -8.14
CA LEU A 304 15.09 -2.24 -9.29
C LEU A 304 15.89 -1.03 -9.73
N LEU A 305 16.41 -1.08 -10.96
CA LEU A 305 17.12 0.02 -11.57
C LEU A 305 16.28 0.66 -12.69
N ASP A 306 16.08 1.97 -12.60
CA ASP A 306 15.46 2.75 -13.68
C ASP A 306 16.52 3.28 -14.64
N LEU A 307 16.53 2.76 -15.87
CA LEU A 307 17.52 3.10 -16.89
C LEU A 307 17.39 4.54 -17.40
N SER A 308 16.26 5.21 -17.15
CA SER A 308 16.11 6.63 -17.46
C SER A 308 16.86 7.55 -16.48
N ARG A 309 17.34 7.00 -15.36
CA ARG A 309 18.03 7.73 -14.30
C ARG A 309 19.54 7.49 -14.24
N VAL A 310 20.08 6.72 -15.19
CA VAL A 310 21.52 6.42 -15.28
C VAL A 310 22.12 7.05 -16.54
N THR A 311 23.43 7.22 -16.53
CA THR A 311 24.20 7.59 -17.74
C THR A 311 24.78 6.32 -18.36
N ILE A 312 24.70 6.18 -19.68
CA ILE A 312 25.19 5.01 -20.43
C ILE A 312 26.36 5.46 -21.32
N ASP A 313 27.52 4.84 -21.15
CA ASP A 313 28.65 5.00 -22.06
C ASP A 313 28.46 4.11 -23.29
N ALA A 314 28.22 4.72 -24.45
CA ALA A 314 27.95 3.99 -25.69
C ALA A 314 29.16 3.21 -26.24
N GLY A 315 30.39 3.56 -25.84
CA GLY A 315 31.62 2.89 -26.30
C GLY A 315 31.95 1.62 -25.53
N SER A 316 31.47 1.52 -24.28
CA SER A 316 31.76 0.41 -23.36
C SER A 316 30.54 -0.33 -22.86
N GLY A 317 29.33 0.25 -22.96
CA GLY A 317 28.09 -0.28 -22.38
C GLY A 317 28.00 -0.17 -20.86
N VAL A 318 29.00 0.46 -20.21
CA VAL A 318 29.00 0.69 -18.76
C VAL A 318 28.00 1.79 -18.42
N ILE A 319 27.28 1.60 -17.32
CA ILE A 319 26.38 2.61 -16.75
C ILE A 319 26.98 3.23 -15.48
N SER A 320 26.61 4.47 -15.18
CA SER A 320 26.89 5.16 -13.92
C SER A 320 25.62 5.78 -13.33
N GLY A 321 25.51 5.84 -12.01
CA GLY A 321 24.29 6.26 -11.28
C GLY A 321 23.46 5.10 -10.76
N ALA A 322 23.96 3.86 -10.82
CA ALA A 322 23.21 2.67 -10.41
C ALA A 322 23.00 2.58 -8.89
N SER A 323 23.72 3.37 -8.09
CA SER A 323 23.50 3.45 -6.64
C SER A 323 22.13 4.05 -6.27
N SER A 324 21.42 4.65 -7.23
CA SER A 324 20.05 5.13 -7.09
C SER A 324 18.98 4.03 -7.21
N ALA A 325 19.38 2.78 -7.47
CA ALA A 325 18.48 1.64 -7.55
C ALA A 325 17.71 1.44 -6.24
N GLN A 326 16.46 1.02 -6.35
CA GLN A 326 15.62 0.71 -5.20
C GLN A 326 15.82 -0.74 -4.80
N HIS A 327 16.09 -0.99 -3.50
CA HIS A 327 16.10 -2.35 -2.96
C HIS A 327 14.69 -2.94 -3.00
N LEU A 328 14.56 -4.16 -3.53
CA LEU A 328 13.27 -4.85 -3.63
C LEU A 328 13.13 -5.93 -2.58
N SER A 329 14.17 -6.75 -2.41
CA SER A 329 14.19 -7.85 -1.45
C SER A 329 15.61 -8.34 -1.16
N GLY A 330 15.76 -9.01 -0.02
CA GLY A 330 17.03 -9.54 0.45
C GLY A 330 17.42 -8.91 1.78
N SER A 331 18.64 -9.19 2.23
CA SER A 331 19.12 -8.80 3.57
C SER A 331 20.23 -7.76 3.54
N SER A 332 20.71 -7.39 2.35
CA SER A 332 21.77 -6.40 2.20
C SER A 332 21.28 -5.01 2.59
N THR A 333 22.04 -4.36 3.46
CA THR A 333 21.90 -2.93 3.77
C THR A 333 22.85 -2.05 2.94
N THR A 334 23.67 -2.67 2.08
CA THR A 334 24.64 -1.96 1.24
C THR A 334 23.98 -1.63 -0.10
N PRO A 335 24.03 -0.35 -0.55
CA PRO A 335 23.52 0.04 -1.87
C PRO A 335 24.17 -0.73 -3.01
N LEU A 336 23.46 -0.81 -4.13
CA LEU A 336 24.00 -1.35 -5.38
C LEU A 336 25.25 -0.55 -5.82
N PRO A 337 26.31 -1.21 -6.34
CA PRO A 337 27.45 -0.50 -6.91
C PRO A 337 27.04 0.52 -7.97
N ASP A 338 27.72 1.67 -7.99
CA ASP A 338 27.32 2.79 -8.85
C ASP A 338 27.62 2.56 -10.35
N GLN A 339 28.70 1.85 -10.64
CA GLN A 339 29.13 1.54 -12.01
C GLN A 339 28.93 0.06 -12.32
N LEU A 340 28.13 -0.21 -13.36
CA LEU A 340 27.80 -1.58 -13.76
C LEU A 340 28.01 -1.79 -15.26
N GLY A 341 28.53 -2.95 -15.63
CA GLY A 341 28.61 -3.43 -17.01
C GLY A 341 27.78 -4.69 -17.21
N PHE A 342 27.22 -4.87 -18.40
CA PHE A 342 26.34 -5.99 -18.73
C PHE A 342 26.93 -6.83 -19.86
N ARG A 343 27.04 -8.14 -19.66
CA ARG A 343 27.49 -9.07 -20.70
C ARG A 343 26.42 -10.12 -20.96
N SER A 344 25.83 -10.06 -22.15
CA SER A 344 24.83 -11.03 -22.59
C SER A 344 25.44 -12.41 -22.73
N THR A 345 24.68 -13.42 -22.30
CA THR A 345 25.02 -14.84 -22.38
C THR A 345 24.02 -15.62 -23.23
N SER A 346 22.78 -15.14 -23.32
CA SER A 346 21.70 -15.74 -24.12
C SER A 346 20.58 -14.72 -24.33
N ILE A 347 19.53 -15.14 -25.05
CA ILE A 347 18.30 -14.37 -25.20
C ILE A 347 17.25 -14.88 -24.21
N ALA A 348 16.56 -13.96 -23.54
CA ALA A 348 15.38 -14.20 -22.74
C ALA A 348 14.12 -13.93 -23.57
N GLY A 349 13.46 -14.98 -24.08
CA GLY A 349 12.23 -14.86 -24.87
C GLY A 349 12.44 -14.25 -26.25
N GLY A 350 11.58 -13.32 -26.64
CA GLY A 350 11.65 -12.58 -27.91
C GLY A 350 10.92 -13.23 -29.07
N THR A 351 10.16 -14.29 -28.84
CA THR A 351 9.31 -14.87 -29.87
C THR A 351 8.03 -14.06 -30.03
N ILE A 352 7.76 -13.62 -31.25
CA ILE A 352 6.49 -13.00 -31.65
C ILE A 352 5.88 -13.84 -32.78
N SER A 353 4.71 -14.42 -32.52
CA SER A 353 3.93 -15.17 -33.52
C SER A 353 2.60 -14.49 -33.77
N LEU A 354 2.27 -14.16 -35.02
CA LEU A 354 1.04 -13.45 -35.36
C LEU A 354 0.47 -13.81 -36.75
N ALA A 355 -0.82 -13.56 -36.93
CA ALA A 355 -1.53 -13.68 -38.22
C ALA A 355 -1.41 -12.39 -39.06
N THR A 356 -2.52 -11.86 -39.61
CA THR A 356 -2.51 -10.63 -40.42
C THR A 356 -2.92 -9.42 -39.58
N LEU A 357 -1.99 -8.46 -39.40
CA LEU A 357 -2.21 -7.26 -38.58
C LEU A 357 -1.59 -6.00 -39.23
N THR A 358 -1.98 -4.83 -38.71
CA THR A 358 -1.29 -3.56 -38.96
C THR A 358 -0.51 -3.18 -37.71
N ILE A 359 0.81 -3.01 -37.82
CA ILE A 359 1.70 -2.73 -36.68
C ILE A 359 2.68 -1.62 -37.04
N ASP A 360 2.72 -0.57 -36.23
CA ASP A 360 3.66 0.52 -36.48
C ASP A 360 5.11 0.13 -36.09
N GLN A 361 5.30 -0.54 -34.95
CA GLN A 361 6.60 -1.13 -34.59
C GLN A 361 6.48 -2.59 -34.15
N LEU A 362 7.16 -3.49 -34.85
CA LEU A 362 7.31 -4.89 -34.48
C LEU A 362 8.76 -5.18 -34.10
N TRP A 363 9.04 -5.50 -32.84
CA TRP A 363 10.41 -5.68 -32.33
C TRP A 363 10.57 -6.94 -31.48
N GLY A 364 11.37 -7.90 -31.93
CA GLY A 364 11.63 -9.13 -31.17
C GLY A 364 12.90 -9.86 -31.59
N HIS A 365 13.11 -11.03 -31.00
CA HIS A 365 14.17 -11.94 -31.42
C HIS A 365 13.76 -12.76 -32.64
N TYR A 366 12.64 -13.48 -32.56
CA TYR A 366 12.14 -14.33 -33.64
C TYR A 366 10.73 -13.87 -34.02
N LEU A 367 10.53 -13.52 -35.30
CA LEU A 367 9.25 -13.06 -35.80
C LEU A 367 8.65 -14.13 -36.72
N SER A 368 7.45 -14.61 -36.40
CA SER A 368 6.71 -15.60 -37.20
C SER A 368 5.34 -15.05 -37.60
N ILE A 369 5.19 -14.72 -38.87
CA ILE A 369 4.04 -14.02 -39.44
C ILE A 369 3.38 -14.94 -40.46
N SER A 370 2.31 -15.63 -40.05
CA SER A 370 1.65 -16.63 -40.89
C SER A 370 0.52 -16.04 -41.76
N GLY A 371 0.07 -14.83 -41.46
CA GLY A 371 -1.01 -14.15 -42.17
C GLY A 371 -0.57 -13.52 -43.50
N TRP A 372 -1.54 -13.32 -44.39
CA TRP A 372 -1.33 -12.68 -45.70
C TRP A 372 -1.66 -11.19 -45.66
N GLY A 373 -0.84 -10.36 -46.32
CA GLY A 373 -1.16 -8.94 -46.56
C GLY A 373 -1.09 -8.01 -45.35
N GLY A 374 -0.35 -8.37 -44.29
CA GLY A 374 -0.14 -7.48 -43.13
C GLY A 374 0.69 -6.23 -43.48
N ARG A 375 0.58 -5.18 -42.65
CA ARG A 375 1.36 -3.93 -42.81
C ARG A 375 2.21 -3.66 -41.58
N TYR A 376 3.50 -3.47 -41.79
CA TYR A 376 4.49 -3.27 -40.73
C TYR A 376 5.31 -2.01 -41.03
N THR A 377 5.13 -0.93 -40.27
CA THR A 377 5.85 0.33 -40.56
C THR A 377 7.34 0.17 -40.28
N THR A 378 7.69 -0.38 -39.10
CA THR A 378 9.07 -0.73 -38.72
C THR A 378 9.13 -2.15 -38.17
N MET A 379 10.01 -2.97 -38.73
CA MET A 379 10.27 -4.34 -38.30
C MET A 379 11.73 -4.49 -37.85
N LEU A 380 11.90 -4.86 -36.58
CA LEU A 380 13.18 -5.00 -35.89
C LEU A 380 13.30 -6.45 -35.38
N ALA A 381 14.09 -7.28 -36.05
CA ALA A 381 14.32 -8.66 -35.64
C ALA A 381 15.79 -8.87 -35.24
N ASN A 382 16.07 -9.23 -33.99
CA ASN A 382 17.43 -9.61 -33.60
C ASN A 382 17.86 -10.95 -34.24
N GLY A 383 16.90 -11.86 -34.46
CA GLY A 383 17.08 -13.18 -35.06
C GLY A 383 16.41 -13.32 -36.42
N ASP A 384 15.80 -14.48 -36.64
CA ASP A 384 15.15 -14.82 -37.91
C ASP A 384 13.74 -14.20 -38.04
N VAL A 385 13.36 -13.92 -39.28
CA VAL A 385 12.00 -13.49 -39.66
C VAL A 385 11.40 -14.52 -40.61
N ASP A 386 10.27 -15.10 -40.23
CA ASP A 386 9.43 -15.93 -41.07
C ASP A 386 8.15 -15.19 -41.39
N ILE A 387 7.88 -14.96 -42.68
CA ILE A 387 6.72 -14.19 -43.12
C ILE A 387 6.09 -14.80 -44.37
N ALA A 388 4.76 -14.92 -44.40
CA ALA A 388 4.05 -15.33 -45.61
C ALA A 388 4.08 -14.23 -46.68
N THR A 389 3.37 -13.13 -46.47
CA THR A 389 3.38 -11.92 -47.32
C THR A 389 3.08 -10.66 -46.50
N GLY A 390 3.31 -9.48 -47.07
CA GLY A 390 2.93 -8.21 -46.45
C GLY A 390 3.70 -7.02 -47.00
N THR A 391 3.46 -5.85 -46.42
CA THR A 391 4.18 -4.61 -46.72
C THR A 391 4.97 -4.18 -45.49
N ILE A 392 6.27 -3.99 -45.67
CA ILE A 392 7.20 -3.56 -44.65
C ILE A 392 7.78 -2.20 -45.06
N GLY A 393 7.71 -1.21 -44.18
CA GLY A 393 8.35 0.08 -44.39
C GLY A 393 9.87 -0.08 -44.24
N THR A 394 10.34 -0.14 -43.00
CA THR A 394 11.75 -0.34 -42.66
C THR A 394 11.97 -1.72 -42.04
N LEU A 395 12.98 -2.46 -42.51
CA LEU A 395 13.41 -3.74 -41.94
C LEU A 395 14.87 -3.70 -41.45
N VAL A 396 15.10 -4.07 -40.20
CA VAL A 396 16.44 -4.34 -39.65
C VAL A 396 16.44 -5.75 -39.08
N GLY A 397 17.23 -6.66 -39.68
CA GLY A 397 17.31 -8.06 -39.28
C GLY A 397 18.71 -8.50 -38.88
N GLY A 398 18.84 -9.17 -37.73
CA GLY A 398 20.09 -9.72 -37.23
C GLY A 398 20.41 -11.12 -37.76
N ARG A 399 19.52 -11.75 -38.53
CA ARG A 399 19.75 -13.03 -39.22
C ARG A 399 18.96 -13.13 -40.54
N ASP A 400 18.39 -14.28 -40.85
CA ASP A 400 17.77 -14.57 -42.14
C ASP A 400 16.32 -14.07 -42.16
N ILE A 401 15.82 -13.76 -43.36
CA ILE A 401 14.40 -13.56 -43.61
C ILE A 401 13.92 -14.66 -44.56
N THR A 402 12.85 -15.36 -44.19
CA THR A 402 12.23 -16.44 -44.95
C THR A 402 10.83 -16.03 -45.39
N ALA A 403 10.63 -15.89 -46.70
CA ALA A 403 9.31 -15.76 -47.29
C ALA A 403 8.66 -17.16 -47.39
N THR A 404 7.95 -17.59 -46.34
CA THR A 404 7.58 -18.99 -46.11
C THR A 404 6.58 -19.55 -47.13
N GLN A 405 5.80 -18.68 -47.79
CA GLN A 405 4.80 -19.03 -48.79
C GLN A 405 5.17 -18.57 -50.21
N ALA A 406 6.38 -18.03 -50.39
CA ALA A 406 6.88 -17.61 -51.69
C ALA A 406 7.45 -18.79 -52.47
N GLY A 407 7.34 -18.72 -53.80
CA GLY A 407 8.20 -19.48 -54.71
C GLY A 407 9.33 -18.61 -55.24
N LEU A 408 10.09 -19.11 -56.21
CA LEU A 408 11.20 -18.34 -56.79
C LEU A 408 10.64 -17.11 -57.55
N TYR A 409 10.89 -15.92 -57.01
CA TYR A 409 10.47 -14.58 -57.48
C TYR A 409 8.97 -14.24 -57.48
N TRP A 410 8.13 -14.94 -56.70
CA TRP A 410 6.70 -14.58 -56.57
C TRP A 410 6.20 -14.75 -55.13
N SER A 411 5.20 -13.95 -54.74
CA SER A 411 4.62 -13.90 -53.38
C SER A 411 5.62 -13.59 -52.26
N PHE A 412 6.65 -12.80 -52.53
CA PHE A 412 7.50 -12.22 -51.48
C PHE A 412 6.78 -11.06 -50.77
N PRO A 413 7.10 -10.78 -49.49
CA PRO A 413 6.75 -9.51 -48.88
C PRO A 413 7.41 -8.35 -49.64
N THR A 414 6.80 -7.17 -49.58
CA THR A 414 7.40 -5.93 -50.09
C THR A 414 8.11 -5.20 -48.95
N VAL A 415 9.32 -4.71 -49.21
CA VAL A 415 10.11 -3.90 -48.28
C VAL A 415 10.45 -2.59 -48.96
N SER A 416 10.21 -1.45 -48.31
CA SER A 416 10.61 -0.15 -48.85
C SER A 416 12.10 0.08 -48.68
N THR A 417 12.62 -0.15 -47.47
CA THR A 417 14.05 -0.13 -47.15
C THR A 417 14.39 -1.20 -46.12
N GLY A 418 15.46 -1.97 -46.32
CA GLY A 418 15.85 -2.97 -45.34
C GLY A 418 17.28 -3.45 -45.43
N ASN A 419 17.86 -3.75 -44.27
CA ASN A 419 19.16 -4.39 -44.12
C ASN A 419 19.01 -5.62 -43.22
N VAL A 420 19.48 -6.77 -43.68
CA VAL A 420 19.61 -7.98 -42.85
C VAL A 420 21.04 -8.49 -42.85
N ALA A 421 21.48 -9.03 -41.72
CA ALA A 421 22.80 -9.64 -41.59
C ALA A 421 22.88 -11.00 -42.29
N GLY A 422 21.77 -11.74 -42.39
CA GLY A 422 21.68 -13.05 -43.04
C GLY A 422 21.28 -12.99 -44.51
N ASP A 423 20.70 -14.10 -44.98
CA ASP A 423 20.21 -14.31 -46.34
C ASP A 423 18.69 -14.10 -46.46
N LEU A 424 18.22 -13.83 -47.70
CA LEU A 424 16.82 -13.97 -48.07
C LEU A 424 16.55 -15.42 -48.52
N LYS A 425 15.53 -16.05 -47.94
CA LYS A 425 15.11 -17.42 -48.21
C LYS A 425 13.64 -17.49 -48.64
N TYR A 426 13.26 -18.55 -49.34
CA TYR A 426 11.88 -18.76 -49.81
C TYR A 426 11.39 -20.22 -49.65
N GLY A 427 10.07 -20.35 -49.53
CA GLY A 427 9.34 -21.61 -49.47
C GLY A 427 9.56 -22.41 -48.17
N GLY A 428 8.79 -23.48 -47.99
CA GLY A 428 8.90 -24.37 -46.82
C GLY A 428 10.26 -25.08 -46.71
N ALA A 429 10.97 -25.24 -47.84
CA ALA A 429 12.32 -25.79 -47.88
C ALA A 429 13.42 -24.76 -47.52
N ARG A 430 13.05 -23.47 -47.34
CA ARG A 430 13.94 -22.36 -46.93
C ARG A 430 15.17 -22.22 -47.83
N GLN A 431 14.97 -22.29 -49.15
CA GLN A 431 16.06 -22.17 -50.13
C GLN A 431 16.53 -20.71 -50.23
N THR A 432 17.83 -20.47 -50.33
CA THR A 432 18.39 -19.12 -50.52
C THR A 432 17.98 -18.56 -51.88
N VAL A 433 17.54 -17.29 -51.91
CA VAL A 433 17.20 -16.59 -53.14
C VAL A 433 18.48 -16.21 -53.91
N PRO A 434 18.62 -16.59 -55.20
CA PRO A 434 19.79 -16.24 -56.00
C PRO A 434 19.93 -14.74 -56.27
N ASP A 435 18.82 -14.07 -56.61
CA ASP A 435 18.77 -12.62 -56.85
C ASP A 435 17.79 -11.94 -55.87
N THR A 436 18.35 -11.35 -54.80
CA THR A 436 17.56 -10.63 -53.80
C THR A 436 16.87 -9.40 -54.39
N GLY A 437 17.51 -8.70 -55.34
CA GLY A 437 16.96 -7.48 -55.93
C GLY A 437 15.74 -7.74 -56.81
N MET A 438 15.70 -8.90 -57.46
CA MET A 438 14.52 -9.34 -58.22
C MET A 438 13.37 -9.80 -57.30
N ALA A 439 13.67 -10.53 -56.23
CA ALA A 439 12.65 -11.05 -55.32
C ALA A 439 12.05 -9.95 -54.41
N MET A 440 12.89 -9.06 -53.89
CA MET A 440 12.52 -8.05 -52.91
C MET A 440 13.45 -6.82 -53.02
N PRO A 441 13.18 -5.91 -53.99
CA PRO A 441 14.11 -4.85 -54.40
C PRO A 441 14.62 -3.91 -53.30
N GLY A 442 13.83 -3.68 -52.25
CA GLY A 442 14.21 -2.80 -51.13
C GLY A 442 15.07 -3.45 -50.05
N LEU A 443 15.40 -4.75 -50.16
CA LEU A 443 16.19 -5.49 -49.17
C LEU A 443 17.66 -5.62 -49.58
N ARG A 444 18.56 -5.36 -48.64
CA ARG A 444 19.99 -5.70 -48.72
C ARG A 444 20.30 -6.82 -47.72
N THR A 445 20.90 -7.90 -48.20
CA THR A 445 21.30 -9.07 -47.40
C THR A 445 22.79 -9.06 -47.09
N ARG A 446 23.24 -9.88 -46.13
CA ARG A 446 24.66 -10.00 -45.72
C ARG A 446 25.30 -8.70 -45.27
N GLN A 447 24.53 -7.81 -44.64
CA GLN A 447 25.02 -6.52 -44.15
C GLN A 447 25.72 -6.71 -42.79
N THR A 448 27.05 -6.61 -42.77
CA THR A 448 27.87 -6.77 -41.55
C THR A 448 27.52 -5.73 -40.49
N GLY A 449 27.48 -6.14 -39.22
CA GLY A 449 27.22 -5.22 -38.11
C GLY A 449 25.75 -4.87 -37.89
N THR A 450 24.84 -5.50 -38.64
CA THR A 450 23.40 -5.23 -38.56
C THR A 450 22.76 -6.04 -37.44
N SER A 451 22.31 -5.39 -36.38
CA SER A 451 21.36 -5.94 -35.40
C SER A 451 20.55 -4.79 -34.80
N PRO A 452 19.22 -4.93 -34.66
CA PRO A 452 18.39 -3.94 -33.99
C PRO A 452 18.45 -4.04 -32.45
N GLY A 453 19.11 -5.06 -31.89
CA GLY A 453 19.05 -5.35 -30.46
C GLY A 453 17.66 -5.85 -30.02
N LEU A 454 17.35 -5.72 -28.73
CA LEU A 454 16.11 -6.20 -28.11
C LEU A 454 15.45 -5.12 -27.23
N PRO A 455 14.11 -5.12 -27.12
CA PRO A 455 13.39 -4.08 -26.38
C PRO A 455 13.54 -4.17 -24.86
N GLY A 456 13.91 -5.35 -24.32
CA GLY A 456 13.86 -5.63 -22.88
C GLY A 456 12.55 -6.30 -22.47
N ILE A 457 12.41 -6.61 -21.18
CA ILE A 457 11.17 -7.13 -20.60
C ILE A 457 10.60 -6.04 -19.67
N PRO A 458 9.30 -5.71 -19.75
CA PRO A 458 8.74 -4.64 -18.94
C PRO A 458 8.66 -5.05 -17.46
N PHE A 459 8.93 -4.12 -16.56
CA PHE A 459 8.69 -4.32 -15.14
C PHE A 459 7.24 -3.94 -14.77
N CYS A 460 6.58 -4.78 -13.99
CA CYS A 460 5.26 -4.52 -13.45
C CYS A 460 5.37 -4.36 -11.93
N ASP A 461 5.12 -3.15 -11.43
CA ASP A 461 5.17 -2.87 -10.01
C ASP A 461 3.84 -3.21 -9.35
N THR A 462 3.86 -4.20 -8.47
CA THR A 462 2.67 -4.76 -7.82
C THR A 462 2.84 -4.78 -6.30
N ARG A 463 3.82 -4.02 -5.78
CA ARG A 463 4.15 -4.03 -4.36
C ARG A 463 3.02 -3.40 -3.57
N VAL A 464 2.63 -4.09 -2.51
CA VAL A 464 1.58 -3.71 -1.57
C VAL A 464 2.02 -4.15 -0.19
N ASP A 465 1.64 -3.38 0.84
CA ASP A 465 1.88 -3.76 2.22
C ASP A 465 0.80 -4.72 2.69
N ALA A 466 1.18 -5.73 3.48
CA ALA A 466 0.23 -6.56 4.20
C ALA A 466 -0.59 -5.67 5.15
N ILE A 467 -1.86 -5.99 5.34
CA ILE A 467 -2.77 -5.24 6.21
C ILE A 467 -2.89 -5.98 7.53
N ASP A 468 -2.54 -5.30 8.62
CA ASP A 468 -2.98 -5.67 9.96
C ASP A 468 -3.96 -4.61 10.44
N VAL A 469 -5.26 -4.92 10.43
CA VAL A 469 -6.27 -3.91 10.79
C VAL A 469 -6.21 -3.55 12.27
N SER A 470 -5.56 -4.35 13.11
CA SER A 470 -5.40 -4.04 14.54
C SER A 470 -4.59 -2.76 14.75
N THR A 471 -3.67 -2.45 13.83
CA THR A 471 -2.86 -1.20 13.85
C THR A 471 -3.71 0.05 13.65
N TYR A 472 -4.88 -0.07 13.03
CA TYR A 472 -5.80 1.04 12.77
C TYR A 472 -6.78 1.29 13.92
N ARG A 473 -6.85 0.36 14.90
CA ARG A 473 -7.82 0.41 16.01
C ARG A 473 -7.70 1.70 16.82
N ASP A 474 -6.48 2.20 17.05
CA ASP A 474 -6.27 3.41 17.82
C ASP A 474 -6.60 4.71 17.06
N GLY A 475 -6.58 4.67 15.73
CA GLY A 475 -7.03 5.77 14.88
C GLY A 475 -8.55 5.82 14.69
N ALA A 476 -9.28 4.77 15.06
CA ALA A 476 -10.72 4.68 14.88
C ALA A 476 -11.53 5.53 15.87
N ASN A 477 -12.73 5.93 15.48
CA ASN A 477 -13.67 6.68 16.32
C ASN A 477 -14.68 5.78 17.04
N TYR A 478 -15.08 4.69 16.37
CA TYR A 478 -16.07 3.74 16.85
C TYR A 478 -15.50 2.33 16.73
N ILE A 479 -15.28 1.68 17.86
CA ILE A 479 -14.67 0.35 17.96
C ILE A 479 -15.73 -0.63 18.43
N PHE A 480 -16.09 -1.59 17.58
CA PHE A 480 -17.05 -2.65 17.87
C PHE A 480 -16.32 -3.95 18.19
N GLU A 481 -16.48 -4.43 19.41
CA GLU A 481 -15.76 -5.58 19.96
C GLU A 481 -16.66 -6.53 20.75
N TRP A 482 -16.33 -7.81 20.73
CA TRP A 482 -16.88 -8.80 21.66
C TRP A 482 -16.05 -8.83 22.94
N LEU A 483 -16.51 -8.15 23.98
CA LEU A 483 -15.84 -8.05 25.28
C LEU A 483 -16.73 -8.62 26.38
N GLU A 484 -16.14 -9.34 27.33
CA GLU A 484 -16.85 -9.82 28.54
C GLU A 484 -18.13 -10.62 28.24
N GLY A 485 -18.18 -11.31 27.10
CA GLY A 485 -19.35 -12.12 26.69
C GLY A 485 -20.52 -11.31 26.12
N ALA A 486 -20.33 -10.04 25.77
CA ALA A 486 -21.36 -9.17 25.19
C ALA A 486 -20.80 -8.24 24.09
N PRO A 487 -21.64 -7.76 23.16
CA PRO A 487 -21.23 -6.78 22.17
C PRO A 487 -21.00 -5.41 22.81
N HIS A 488 -19.84 -4.81 22.54
CA HIS A 488 -19.47 -3.50 23.06
C HIS A 488 -19.15 -2.52 21.92
N LEU A 489 -19.47 -1.25 22.17
CA LEU A 489 -19.01 -0.10 21.38
C LEU A 489 -18.12 0.76 22.26
N THR A 490 -16.87 0.98 21.84
CA THR A 490 -16.02 2.01 22.41
C THR A 490 -15.97 3.22 21.47
N ILE A 491 -16.39 4.37 21.97
CA ILE A 491 -16.31 5.66 21.30
C ILE A 491 -15.04 6.36 21.78
N ARG A 492 -14.28 6.95 20.84
CA ARG A 492 -13.10 7.75 21.15
C ARG A 492 -12.84 8.84 20.13
N ASN A 493 -12.22 9.94 20.56
CA ASN A 493 -11.95 11.09 19.71
C ASN A 493 -13.23 11.62 19.03
N VAL A 494 -14.39 11.50 19.68
CA VAL A 494 -15.66 12.00 19.13
C VAL A 494 -16.14 13.14 19.98
N ARG A 495 -16.58 14.21 19.34
CA ARG A 495 -17.20 15.34 20.00
C ARG A 495 -18.60 15.56 19.48
N ASN A 496 -19.49 16.02 20.34
CA ASN A 496 -20.79 16.50 19.92
C ASN A 496 -20.68 17.93 19.35
N ARG A 497 -21.78 18.44 18.78
CA ARG A 497 -21.85 19.81 18.24
C ARG A 497 -21.42 20.91 19.22
N ALA A 498 -21.63 20.71 20.52
CA ALA A 498 -21.21 21.63 21.58
C ALA A 498 -19.72 21.49 21.96
N GLY A 499 -18.97 20.61 21.30
CA GLY A 499 -17.55 20.36 21.54
C GLY A 499 -17.26 19.41 22.71
N GLN A 500 -18.30 18.84 23.35
CA GLN A 500 -18.15 17.91 24.47
C GLN A 500 -17.71 16.54 23.95
N SER A 501 -16.74 15.92 24.63
CA SER A 501 -16.29 14.56 24.29
C SER A 501 -17.38 13.54 24.54
N MET A 502 -17.51 12.58 23.63
CA MET A 502 -18.43 11.45 23.70
C MET A 502 -17.70 10.12 23.91
N ASP A 503 -16.46 10.19 24.40
CA ASP A 503 -15.61 9.03 24.60
C ASP A 503 -16.15 8.16 25.74
N GLY A 504 -16.16 6.85 25.54
CA GLY A 504 -16.69 5.89 26.51
C GLY A 504 -16.92 4.51 25.92
N THR A 505 -17.16 3.52 26.79
CA THR A 505 -17.46 2.14 26.39
C THR A 505 -18.88 1.77 26.80
N TYR A 506 -19.63 1.20 25.85
CA TYR A 506 -21.05 0.92 25.96
C TYR A 506 -21.32 -0.55 25.65
N ASN A 507 -21.96 -1.28 26.57
CA ASN A 507 -22.46 -2.63 26.35
C ASN A 507 -23.77 -2.57 25.54
N LEU A 508 -23.71 -2.93 24.26
CA LEU A 508 -24.83 -2.81 23.32
C LEU A 508 -25.99 -3.78 23.61
N ALA A 509 -25.75 -4.85 24.38
CA ALA A 509 -26.81 -5.76 24.78
C ALA A 509 -27.77 -5.12 25.80
N THR A 510 -27.25 -4.25 26.68
CA THR A 510 -28.02 -3.72 27.82
C THR A 510 -28.22 -2.21 27.79
N GLN A 511 -27.29 -1.46 27.19
CA GLN A 511 -27.35 0.00 27.15
C GLN A 511 -28.01 0.50 25.86
N ASP A 512 -28.56 1.70 25.93
CA ASP A 512 -29.22 2.35 24.79
C ASP A 512 -28.30 3.41 24.19
N VAL A 513 -27.84 3.14 22.97
CA VAL A 513 -27.00 4.05 22.17
C VAL A 513 -27.76 4.64 20.98
N ARG A 514 -29.09 4.52 20.94
CA ARG A 514 -29.90 5.17 19.89
C ARG A 514 -29.78 6.69 19.94
N ARG A 515 -29.49 7.25 21.13
CA ARG A 515 -29.19 8.67 21.39
C ARG A 515 -28.01 8.79 22.36
N LEU A 516 -27.12 9.77 22.15
CA LEU A 516 -25.99 10.03 23.06
C LEU A 516 -25.77 11.53 23.38
N PRO A 517 -25.75 11.94 24.67
CA PRO A 517 -26.29 11.20 25.81
C PRO A 517 -27.78 10.86 25.60
N ALA A 518 -28.45 10.18 26.54
CA ALA A 518 -29.83 9.68 26.33
C ALA A 518 -30.85 10.73 25.82
N ASN A 519 -30.67 12.00 26.17
CA ASN A 519 -31.52 13.12 25.73
C ASN A 519 -30.93 13.91 24.53
N GLY A 520 -29.89 13.39 23.91
CA GLY A 520 -29.15 14.01 22.82
C GLY A 520 -29.73 13.71 21.43
N ALA A 521 -28.94 14.04 20.41
CA ALA A 521 -29.24 13.70 19.02
C ALA A 521 -29.29 12.18 18.80
N GLN A 522 -29.89 11.76 17.69
CA GLN A 522 -29.83 10.35 17.29
C GLN A 522 -28.39 9.98 16.99
N PHE A 523 -27.95 8.80 17.42
CA PHE A 523 -26.57 8.37 17.29
C PHE A 523 -26.48 7.15 16.38
N LEU A 524 -26.99 6.00 16.82
CA LEU A 524 -26.91 4.73 16.08
C LEU A 524 -28.25 3.99 16.11
N THR A 525 -28.95 3.94 14.97
CA THR A 525 -30.27 3.29 14.85
C THR A 525 -30.37 2.40 13.61
N CYS A 526 -31.01 1.24 13.79
CA CYS A 526 -31.15 0.19 12.77
C CYS A 526 -32.59 -0.34 12.69
N ASN A 527 -32.77 -1.45 11.95
CA ASN A 527 -33.99 -2.21 11.79
C ASN A 527 -35.13 -1.41 11.14
N TRP A 528 -34.79 -0.47 10.24
CA TRP A 528 -35.76 0.40 9.55
C TRP A 528 -36.58 1.28 10.50
N ASN A 529 -36.06 1.53 11.70
CA ASN A 529 -36.75 2.22 12.78
C ASN A 529 -35.98 3.46 13.23
N GLN A 530 -36.70 4.45 13.75
CA GLN A 530 -36.14 5.68 14.32
C GLN A 530 -35.86 5.51 15.82
N ALA A 531 -35.09 6.43 16.42
CA ALA A 531 -34.66 6.32 17.82
C ALA A 531 -35.81 6.21 18.84
N GLU A 532 -37.02 6.68 18.48
CA GLU A 532 -38.21 6.60 19.32
C GLU A 532 -38.76 5.17 19.46
N ASN A 533 -38.46 4.29 18.49
CA ASN A 533 -38.93 2.92 18.50
C ASN A 533 -37.95 2.00 19.25
N GLY A 534 -38.45 1.28 20.26
CA GLY A 534 -37.69 0.30 21.06
C GLY A 534 -37.01 -0.82 20.26
N ALA A 535 -37.40 -1.06 19.01
CA ALA A 535 -36.76 -2.04 18.14
C ALA A 535 -35.56 -1.48 17.35
N ALA A 536 -35.25 -0.18 17.44
CA ALA A 536 -34.24 0.48 16.61
C ALA A 536 -32.77 0.23 17.04
N HIS A 537 -32.52 -0.74 17.92
CA HIS A 537 -31.16 -1.04 18.39
C HIS A 537 -30.35 -1.76 17.31
N CYS A 538 -29.10 -1.33 17.12
CA CYS A 538 -28.13 -2.04 16.31
C CYS A 538 -27.37 -3.05 17.18
N PHE A 539 -27.05 -4.22 16.62
CA PHE A 539 -26.12 -5.22 17.19
C PHE A 539 -26.48 -5.84 18.55
N ARG A 540 -27.68 -5.60 19.08
CA ARG A 540 -28.11 -6.18 20.37
C ARG A 540 -28.05 -7.71 20.38
N ASP A 541 -28.33 -8.35 19.24
CA ASP A 541 -28.36 -9.80 19.07
C ASP A 541 -27.05 -10.39 18.49
N LYS A 542 -25.97 -9.59 18.44
CA LYS A 542 -24.63 -10.06 18.05
C LYS A 542 -24.20 -11.19 19.00
N THR A 543 -23.52 -12.21 18.45
CA THR A 543 -22.88 -13.28 19.23
C THR A 543 -21.38 -13.24 19.04
N ALA A 544 -20.62 -14.07 19.77
CA ALA A 544 -19.16 -14.12 19.66
C ALA A 544 -18.66 -14.43 18.23
N THR A 545 -19.40 -15.27 17.49
CA THR A 545 -18.97 -15.79 16.17
C THR A 545 -19.73 -15.19 14.99
N SER A 546 -20.88 -14.56 15.20
CA SER A 546 -21.63 -13.96 14.09
C SER A 546 -20.96 -12.68 13.60
N ALA A 547 -21.20 -12.32 12.33
CA ALA A 547 -20.78 -11.05 11.78
C ALA A 547 -21.51 -9.89 12.48
N TRP A 548 -20.85 -8.73 12.58
CA TRP A 548 -21.50 -7.45 12.88
C TRP A 548 -22.50 -7.14 11.76
N THR A 549 -23.77 -7.47 11.99
CA THR A 549 -24.81 -7.34 10.98
C THR A 549 -25.65 -6.11 11.25
N ILE A 550 -25.62 -5.17 10.31
CA ILE A 550 -26.49 -4.01 10.24
C ILE A 550 -27.62 -4.34 9.29
N THR A 551 -28.87 -4.17 9.71
CA THR A 551 -30.03 -4.28 8.82
C THR A 551 -30.85 -3.00 8.91
N GLY A 552 -31.14 -2.37 7.77
CA GLY A 552 -31.99 -1.16 7.72
C GLY A 552 -31.45 0.00 8.55
N LEU A 553 -30.22 0.43 8.28
CA LEU A 553 -29.56 1.51 9.01
C LEU A 553 -30.24 2.86 8.79
N THR A 554 -30.77 3.48 9.84
CA THR A 554 -31.50 4.77 9.76
C THR A 554 -30.71 5.96 10.30
N HIS A 555 -29.72 5.71 11.17
CA HIS A 555 -28.79 6.73 11.63
C HIS A 555 -27.41 6.11 11.93
N LEU A 556 -26.35 6.76 11.47
CA LEU A 556 -24.95 6.39 11.71
C LEU A 556 -24.13 7.66 11.92
N PRO A 557 -23.31 7.76 12.97
CA PRO A 557 -22.45 8.92 13.14
C PRO A 557 -21.28 8.87 12.13
N ARG A 558 -20.64 10.02 11.90
CA ARG A 558 -19.59 10.17 10.87
C ARG A 558 -18.22 9.84 11.46
N GLY A 559 -17.35 9.22 10.67
CA GLY A 559 -15.96 8.93 11.08
C GLY A 559 -15.48 7.52 10.77
N VAL A 560 -14.51 7.03 11.53
CA VAL A 560 -13.83 5.76 11.30
C VAL A 560 -14.37 4.67 12.22
N PHE A 561 -14.79 3.55 11.63
CA PHE A 561 -15.40 2.42 12.31
C PHE A 561 -14.50 1.20 12.20
N TRP A 562 -14.23 0.56 13.33
CA TRP A 562 -13.41 -0.63 13.43
C TRP A 562 -14.21 -1.79 14.01
N PHE A 563 -14.13 -2.96 13.39
CA PHE A 563 -14.86 -4.17 13.77
C PHE A 563 -13.89 -5.33 13.97
N ASP A 564 -14.01 -6.02 15.11
CA ASP A 564 -13.18 -7.18 15.47
C ASP A 564 -13.52 -8.49 14.73
N ASN A 565 -14.52 -8.46 13.86
CA ASN A 565 -15.03 -9.62 13.14
C ASN A 565 -15.61 -9.15 11.79
N ALA A 566 -16.20 -10.05 11.02
CA ALA A 566 -16.87 -9.79 9.75
C ALA A 566 -17.96 -8.72 9.91
N LEU A 567 -18.19 -7.95 8.84
CA LEU A 567 -19.18 -6.88 8.79
C LEU A 567 -20.18 -7.15 7.66
N LYS A 568 -21.47 -7.06 7.94
CA LYS A 568 -22.53 -7.10 6.92
C LYS A 568 -23.40 -5.85 7.02
N ILE A 569 -23.54 -5.13 5.91
CA ILE A 569 -24.49 -4.01 5.78
C ILE A 569 -25.63 -4.43 4.85
N ASP A 570 -26.79 -4.64 5.45
CA ASP A 570 -28.03 -5.10 4.83
C ASP A 570 -29.05 -3.96 4.74
N GLY A 571 -28.80 -3.06 3.79
CA GLY A 571 -29.60 -1.88 3.49
C GLY A 571 -29.51 -0.73 4.47
N THR A 572 -29.74 0.47 3.91
CA THR A 572 -29.76 1.74 4.64
C THR A 572 -31.04 2.52 4.31
N GLN A 573 -31.40 3.43 5.20
CA GLN A 573 -32.46 4.43 5.04
C GLN A 573 -32.03 5.72 5.74
N LEU A 574 -30.72 6.00 5.69
CA LEU A 574 -30.15 7.25 6.16
C LEU A 574 -30.81 8.42 5.44
N ARG A 575 -31.01 9.53 6.12
CA ARG A 575 -31.39 10.80 5.51
C ARG A 575 -30.51 11.86 6.12
N ASP A 576 -29.56 12.38 5.37
CA ASP A 576 -28.88 13.62 5.75
C ASP A 576 -29.83 14.82 5.57
N ALA A 577 -29.36 16.02 5.95
CA ALA A 577 -30.14 17.26 5.85
C ALA A 577 -30.56 17.61 4.40
N ASP A 578 -29.84 17.07 3.41
CA ASP A 578 -30.08 17.25 1.99
C ASP A 578 -30.91 16.10 1.38
N GLY A 579 -31.26 15.10 2.19
CA GLY A 579 -32.07 13.95 1.80
C GLY A 579 -31.28 12.78 1.20
N ASN A 580 -29.95 12.83 1.18
CA ASN A 580 -29.10 11.73 0.69
C ASN A 580 -29.03 10.59 1.71
N ARG A 581 -28.71 9.39 1.24
CA ARG A 581 -28.63 8.17 2.05
C ARG A 581 -27.19 7.67 2.21
N ASP A 582 -26.24 8.59 2.11
CA ASP A 582 -24.80 8.31 2.03
C ASP A 582 -24.23 7.87 3.39
N LEU A 583 -23.34 6.90 3.35
CA LEU A 583 -22.52 6.46 4.47
C LEU A 583 -21.23 7.28 4.50
N LEU A 584 -21.15 8.27 5.38
CA LEU A 584 -19.99 9.14 5.54
C LEU A 584 -18.98 8.53 6.54
N THR A 585 -18.30 7.47 6.13
CA THR A 585 -17.50 6.64 7.03
C THR A 585 -16.38 5.87 6.35
N THR A 586 -15.33 5.58 7.13
CA THR A 586 -14.34 4.54 6.85
C THR A 586 -14.73 3.26 7.60
N LEU A 587 -14.82 2.14 6.89
CA LEU A 587 -15.09 0.82 7.46
C LEU A 587 -13.81 -0.02 7.53
N ILE A 588 -13.47 -0.49 8.73
CA ILE A 588 -12.29 -1.33 8.98
C ILE A 588 -12.76 -2.62 9.66
N ALA A 589 -12.49 -3.78 9.07
CA ALA A 589 -12.94 -5.07 9.63
C ALA A 589 -11.83 -6.12 9.62
N LYS A 590 -11.75 -6.93 10.68
CA LYS A 590 -10.81 -8.07 10.74
C LYS A 590 -11.14 -9.21 9.79
N ASP A 591 -12.39 -9.32 9.36
CA ASP A 591 -12.83 -10.41 8.49
C ASP A 591 -13.74 -9.88 7.38
N TYR A 592 -14.37 -10.79 6.64
CA TYR A 592 -15.07 -10.54 5.39
C TYR A 592 -16.12 -9.44 5.52
N VAL A 593 -16.17 -8.55 4.52
CA VAL A 593 -17.16 -7.46 4.47
C VAL A 593 -18.18 -7.70 3.36
N THR A 594 -19.46 -7.69 3.73
CA THR A 594 -20.57 -7.84 2.78
C THR A 594 -21.40 -6.57 2.75
N LEU A 595 -21.37 -5.88 1.61
CA LEU A 595 -22.27 -4.77 1.31
C LEU A 595 -23.35 -5.28 0.33
N THR A 596 -24.59 -5.40 0.81
CA THR A 596 -25.73 -5.87 0.00
C THR A 596 -26.17 -4.82 -1.02
N GLN A 597 -27.01 -5.20 -1.99
CA GLN A 597 -27.43 -4.36 -3.12
C GLN A 597 -28.70 -3.51 -2.91
N SER A 598 -29.35 -3.61 -1.74
CA SER A 598 -30.68 -2.99 -1.53
C SER A 598 -30.61 -1.81 -0.56
N GLY A 599 -31.19 -0.67 -0.94
CA GLY A 599 -31.53 0.43 -0.01
C GLY A 599 -30.47 1.51 0.19
N HIS A 600 -29.24 1.33 -0.31
CA HIS A 600 -28.13 2.28 -0.11
C HIS A 600 -27.92 3.24 -1.29
N ASP A 601 -27.11 4.27 -1.06
CA ASP A 601 -26.65 5.23 -2.08
C ASP A 601 -25.11 5.09 -2.21
N LYS A 602 -24.33 5.92 -1.51
CA LYS A 602 -22.85 5.89 -1.58
C LYS A 602 -22.21 5.52 -0.25
N LEU A 603 -21.01 4.94 -0.33
CA LEU A 603 -20.06 4.88 0.79
C LEU A 603 -18.96 5.90 0.54
N ILE A 604 -18.78 6.86 1.44
CA ILE A 604 -17.89 8.02 1.26
C ILE A 604 -16.96 8.12 2.47
N ALA A 605 -15.68 7.90 2.24
CA ALA A 605 -14.62 8.12 3.22
C ALA A 605 -14.59 9.60 3.64
N PRO A 606 -14.24 9.92 4.90
CA PRO A 606 -14.29 11.29 5.41
C PRO A 606 -13.63 12.35 4.52
N ASN A 607 -12.42 12.11 4.01
CA ASN A 607 -11.67 13.08 3.21
C ASN A 607 -12.17 13.20 1.76
N PHE A 608 -13.03 12.29 1.31
CA PHE A 608 -13.73 12.38 0.02
C PHE A 608 -15.03 13.19 0.12
N SER A 609 -15.35 13.68 1.31
CA SER A 609 -16.44 14.61 1.57
C SER A 609 -15.92 16.03 1.84
N THR A 610 -16.78 16.92 2.32
CA THR A 610 -16.41 18.30 2.63
C THR A 610 -16.17 18.51 4.13
N PRO A 611 -15.30 19.48 4.47
CA PRO A 611 -15.20 20.17 5.76
C PRO A 611 -16.41 20.07 6.66
N ALA A 612 -17.40 20.82 6.20
CA ALA A 612 -18.65 21.07 6.87
C ALA A 612 -19.47 19.78 7.03
N LEU A 613 -19.50 18.93 6.01
CA LEU A 613 -20.27 17.70 6.08
C LEU A 613 -19.66 16.68 7.03
N ILE A 614 -18.35 16.68 7.33
CA ILE A 614 -17.81 15.77 8.35
C ILE A 614 -17.78 16.43 9.73
N CYS A 615 -17.30 17.67 9.80
CA CYS A 615 -16.91 18.30 11.06
C CYS A 615 -18.01 19.12 11.75
N ASP A 616 -19.12 19.43 11.07
CA ASP A 616 -20.24 20.22 11.63
C ASP A 616 -21.50 19.39 11.92
N GLY A 617 -21.38 18.05 11.90
CA GLY A 617 -22.46 17.15 12.31
C GLY A 617 -22.78 17.20 13.80
N ASP A 618 -23.89 16.58 14.19
CA ASP A 618 -24.29 16.43 15.61
C ASP A 618 -23.21 15.72 16.43
N TYR A 619 -22.47 14.81 15.78
CA TYR A 619 -21.25 14.19 16.24
C TYR A 619 -20.19 14.29 15.15
N TYR A 620 -18.95 14.60 15.52
CA TYR A 620 -17.83 14.68 14.58
C TYR A 620 -16.55 14.02 15.14
N PRO A 621 -15.72 13.45 14.26
CA PRO A 621 -14.42 12.86 14.63
C PRO A 621 -13.40 13.95 14.92
N GLY A 622 -13.13 14.22 16.19
CA GLY A 622 -12.22 15.28 16.64
C GLY A 622 -10.75 15.06 16.27
N ASN A 623 -10.34 13.85 15.90
CA ASN A 623 -9.01 13.55 15.37
C ASN A 623 -8.86 13.81 13.86
N LEU A 624 -9.97 13.87 13.11
CA LEU A 624 -9.95 14.19 11.67
C LEU A 624 -10.29 15.66 11.38
N CYS A 625 -10.82 16.37 12.37
CA CYS A 625 -11.37 17.71 12.23
C CYS A 625 -10.55 18.74 13.00
N ASP A 626 -10.13 19.78 12.28
CA ASP A 626 -9.64 21.02 12.85
C ASP A 626 -10.76 22.07 12.85
N LYS A 627 -11.12 22.53 14.05
CA LYS A 627 -12.14 23.56 14.28
C LYS A 627 -11.56 24.82 14.95
N THR A 628 -10.25 25.02 14.90
CA THR A 628 -9.59 26.19 15.51
C THR A 628 -9.84 27.48 14.74
N GLY A 629 -10.12 27.37 13.43
CA GLY A 629 -10.40 28.50 12.54
C GLY A 629 -11.89 28.86 12.44
N ALA A 630 -12.18 29.88 11.62
CA ALA A 630 -13.55 30.35 11.39
C ALA A 630 -14.42 29.36 10.59
N ALA A 631 -13.80 28.46 9.83
CA ALA A 631 -14.46 27.38 9.11
C ALA A 631 -13.81 26.05 9.49
N SER A 632 -14.62 25.00 9.59
CA SER A 632 -14.14 23.64 9.86
C SER A 632 -13.28 23.12 8.72
N GLN A 633 -12.16 22.49 9.06
CA GLN A 633 -11.21 21.92 8.11
C GLN A 633 -10.83 20.49 8.51
N PHE A 634 -10.27 19.73 7.56
CA PHE A 634 -9.59 18.48 7.90
C PHE A 634 -8.22 18.76 8.50
N THR A 635 -7.82 17.92 9.45
CA THR A 635 -6.52 17.95 10.11
C THR A 635 -5.38 17.77 9.10
N GLU A 636 -4.31 18.55 9.25
CA GLU A 636 -3.10 18.45 8.44
C GLU A 636 -2.09 17.44 9.02
N TRP A 637 -1.26 16.87 8.17
CA TRP A 637 -0.15 16.00 8.55
C TRP A 637 1.06 16.23 7.64
N THR A 638 2.22 15.76 8.07
CA THR A 638 3.47 15.86 7.30
C THR A 638 3.97 14.47 6.98
N ASP A 639 4.31 14.23 5.71
CA ASP A 639 4.86 12.95 5.26
C ASP A 639 6.35 12.79 5.63
N ALA A 640 6.91 11.62 5.33
CA ALA A 640 8.32 11.31 5.60
C ALA A 640 9.30 12.19 4.79
N ALA A 641 8.84 12.84 3.72
CA ALA A 641 9.62 13.77 2.91
C ALA A 641 9.50 15.23 3.41
N GLY A 642 8.73 15.49 4.47
CA GLY A 642 8.52 16.83 5.01
C GLY A 642 7.45 17.65 4.28
N VAL A 643 6.65 17.03 3.41
CA VAL A 643 5.56 17.68 2.68
C VAL A 643 4.30 17.68 3.53
N SER A 644 3.65 18.84 3.63
CA SER A 644 2.38 18.99 4.35
C SER A 644 1.21 18.57 3.46
N HIS A 645 0.30 17.80 4.04
CA HIS A 645 -0.89 17.24 3.42
C HIS A 645 -2.12 17.52 4.29
N ARG A 646 -3.29 17.56 3.68
CA ARG A 646 -4.56 17.78 4.38
C ARG A 646 -5.42 16.52 4.37
N GLY A 647 -6.00 16.19 5.53
CA GLY A 647 -6.78 14.97 5.73
C GLY A 647 -5.88 13.80 6.07
N LEU A 648 -6.05 13.24 7.27
CA LEU A 648 -5.27 12.07 7.69
C LEU A 648 -5.54 10.89 6.76
N PRO A 649 -4.52 10.07 6.40
CA PRO A 649 -4.69 8.98 5.43
C PRO A 649 -5.80 7.98 5.79
N ILE A 650 -6.09 7.77 7.09
CA ILE A 650 -7.19 6.88 7.51
C ILE A 650 -8.56 7.38 7.02
N GLY A 651 -8.72 8.69 6.83
CA GLY A 651 -9.91 9.31 6.26
C GLY A 651 -9.99 9.24 4.72
N ASN A 652 -8.94 8.80 4.03
CA ASN A 652 -8.94 8.58 2.58
C ASN A 652 -9.51 7.20 2.21
N VAL A 653 -9.67 6.31 3.18
CA VAL A 653 -10.06 4.92 2.94
C VAL A 653 -11.53 4.74 3.25
N ALA A 654 -12.29 4.17 2.30
CA ALA A 654 -13.69 3.84 2.52
C ALA A 654 -13.83 2.45 3.16
N LEU A 655 -12.96 1.50 2.77
CA LEU A 655 -12.99 0.13 3.25
C LEU A 655 -11.59 -0.49 3.36
N VAL A 656 -11.31 -1.09 4.52
CA VAL A 656 -10.16 -1.97 4.76
C VAL A 656 -10.62 -3.27 5.40
N THR A 657 -10.13 -4.41 4.91
CA THR A 657 -10.29 -5.70 5.60
C THR A 657 -9.08 -6.60 5.44
N GLU A 658 -8.77 -7.41 6.45
CA GLU A 658 -7.73 -8.46 6.36
C GLU A 658 -8.15 -9.64 5.47
N SER A 659 -9.43 -9.72 5.13
CA SER A 659 -10.05 -10.78 4.34
C SER A 659 -10.55 -10.22 2.99
N GLY A 660 -11.66 -10.72 2.47
CA GLY A 660 -12.26 -10.29 1.23
C GLY A 660 -13.49 -9.40 1.42
N ALA A 661 -14.02 -8.89 0.32
CA ALA A 661 -15.29 -8.16 0.35
C ALA A 661 -16.19 -8.42 -0.85
N GLN A 662 -17.50 -8.35 -0.60
CA GLN A 662 -18.54 -8.29 -1.62
C GLN A 662 -19.09 -6.86 -1.69
N LEU A 663 -18.85 -6.18 -2.82
CA LEU A 663 -19.09 -4.72 -2.99
C LEU A 663 -20.06 -4.39 -4.14
N SER A 664 -20.76 -5.39 -4.64
CA SER A 664 -21.42 -5.33 -5.95
C SER A 664 -22.46 -4.20 -6.03
N GLY A 665 -22.33 -3.31 -7.03
CA GLY A 665 -23.29 -2.23 -7.28
C GLY A 665 -23.15 -0.99 -6.39
N TRP A 666 -22.13 -0.90 -5.55
CA TRP A 666 -21.87 0.27 -4.73
C TRP A 666 -21.10 1.36 -5.48
N GLN A 667 -21.44 2.61 -5.20
CA GLN A 667 -20.58 3.77 -5.45
C GLN A 667 -19.79 4.06 -4.18
N ILE A 668 -18.47 3.94 -4.27
CA ILE A 668 -17.53 4.09 -3.16
C ILE A 668 -16.63 5.28 -3.47
N HIS A 669 -16.57 6.27 -2.58
CA HIS A 669 -15.66 7.40 -2.65
C HIS A 669 -14.63 7.24 -1.54
N GLY A 670 -13.42 6.82 -1.91
CA GLY A 670 -12.38 6.42 -0.98
C GLY A 670 -11.62 5.21 -1.50
N ASN A 671 -10.42 5.02 -0.97
CA ASN A 671 -9.60 3.86 -1.28
C ASN A 671 -10.23 2.58 -0.68
N VAL A 672 -10.01 1.45 -1.35
CA VAL A 672 -10.50 0.12 -0.95
C VAL A 672 -9.31 -0.83 -0.91
N ILE A 673 -9.08 -1.44 0.26
CA ILE A 673 -7.94 -2.32 0.48
C ILE A 673 -8.43 -3.66 1.07
N LEU A 674 -8.25 -4.74 0.33
CA LEU A 674 -8.76 -6.07 0.67
C LEU A 674 -7.60 -7.06 0.83
N GLY A 675 -7.55 -7.74 1.97
CA GLY A 675 -6.52 -8.72 2.29
C GLY A 675 -6.52 -9.97 1.42
N SER A 676 -7.66 -10.40 0.86
CA SER A 676 -7.74 -11.65 0.09
C SER A 676 -8.41 -11.53 -1.28
N THR A 677 -9.70 -11.23 -1.36
CA THR A 677 -10.45 -11.30 -2.63
C THR A 677 -11.54 -10.23 -2.75
N LEU A 678 -11.89 -9.90 -3.99
CA LEU A 678 -13.04 -9.08 -4.35
C LEU A 678 -14.10 -9.98 -4.99
N ALA A 679 -15.31 -10.00 -4.42
CA ALA A 679 -16.48 -10.59 -5.04
C ALA A 679 -17.32 -9.51 -5.74
N THR A 680 -17.44 -9.61 -7.06
CA THR A 680 -18.39 -8.82 -7.87
C THR A 680 -19.63 -9.66 -8.20
N ALA A 681 -20.77 -9.00 -8.33
CA ALA A 681 -22.04 -9.56 -8.77
C ALA A 681 -22.60 -8.65 -9.86
N ALA A 682 -23.82 -8.91 -10.37
CA ALA A 682 -24.34 -8.38 -11.64
C ALA A 682 -24.17 -6.86 -11.91
N GLN A 683 -24.08 -6.02 -10.89
CA GLN A 683 -23.92 -4.56 -11.01
C GLN A 683 -22.47 -4.13 -10.79
N THR A 684 -22.00 -3.20 -11.61
CA THR A 684 -20.64 -2.62 -11.52
C THR A 684 -20.44 -1.92 -10.19
N THR A 685 -19.33 -2.21 -9.52
CA THR A 685 -18.86 -1.42 -8.37
C THR A 685 -18.01 -0.26 -8.90
N VAL A 686 -18.33 0.97 -8.52
CA VAL A 686 -17.58 2.17 -8.92
C VAL A 686 -16.83 2.71 -7.71
N ILE A 687 -15.52 2.87 -7.83
CA ILE A 687 -14.63 3.32 -6.77
C ILE A 687 -13.94 4.61 -7.22
N HIS A 688 -14.30 5.73 -6.63
CA HIS A 688 -13.54 6.98 -6.74
C HIS A 688 -12.39 6.93 -5.73
N GLY A 689 -11.21 6.51 -6.16
CA GLY A 689 -10.08 6.20 -5.27
C GLY A 689 -9.12 5.21 -5.92
N SER A 690 -8.71 4.21 -5.15
CA SER A 690 -7.91 3.06 -5.59
C SER A 690 -8.48 1.75 -5.04
N LEU A 691 -8.16 0.65 -5.70
CA LEU A 691 -8.54 -0.71 -5.32
C LEU A 691 -7.29 -1.58 -5.21
N THR A 692 -7.03 -2.12 -4.02
CA THR A 692 -5.95 -3.08 -3.78
C THR A 692 -6.53 -4.38 -3.24
N VAL A 693 -6.14 -5.52 -3.83
CA VAL A 693 -6.67 -6.84 -3.47
C VAL A 693 -5.55 -7.85 -3.27
N GLY A 694 -5.65 -8.66 -2.21
CA GLY A 694 -4.75 -9.79 -1.94
C GLY A 694 -3.53 -9.44 -1.09
N THR A 695 -3.57 -8.37 -0.29
CA THR A 695 -2.41 -7.93 0.51
C THR A 695 -1.94 -8.96 1.56
N ASN A 696 -2.86 -9.76 2.12
CA ASN A 696 -2.59 -10.77 3.15
C ASN A 696 -2.57 -12.20 2.62
N ASN A 697 -3.08 -12.43 1.41
CA ASN A 697 -3.04 -13.73 0.75
C ASN A 697 -2.41 -13.60 -0.65
N PRO A 698 -1.10 -13.32 -0.73
CA PRO A 698 -0.41 -13.19 -2.00
C PRO A 698 -0.55 -14.47 -2.82
N GLY A 699 -0.95 -14.34 -4.09
CA GLY A 699 -1.23 -15.47 -4.98
C GLY A 699 -2.69 -15.92 -5.00
N SER A 700 -3.57 -15.36 -4.16
CA SER A 700 -5.01 -15.62 -4.25
C SER A 700 -5.60 -15.10 -5.57
N ALA A 701 -6.29 -15.98 -6.30
CA ALA A 701 -6.94 -15.59 -7.54
C ALA A 701 -8.19 -14.73 -7.27
N THR A 702 -8.26 -13.56 -7.89
CA THR A 702 -9.47 -12.72 -7.90
C THR A 702 -10.26 -13.02 -9.16
N THR A 703 -11.55 -13.36 -9.00
CA THR A 703 -12.44 -13.61 -10.13
C THR A 703 -13.44 -12.47 -10.26
N VAL A 704 -13.38 -11.76 -11.38
CA VAL A 704 -14.32 -10.72 -11.76
C VAL A 704 -15.37 -11.31 -12.70
N GLN A 705 -16.61 -11.32 -12.22
CA GLN A 705 -17.77 -11.84 -12.95
C GLN A 705 -18.61 -10.69 -13.52
N GLN A 706 -19.90 -10.93 -13.83
CA GLN A 706 -20.83 -9.90 -14.31
C GLN A 706 -20.80 -8.65 -13.42
N GLY A 707 -21.06 -7.48 -14.01
CA GLY A 707 -20.95 -6.17 -13.35
C GLY A 707 -19.55 -5.58 -13.42
N GLY A 708 -18.52 -6.32 -12.99
CA GLY A 708 -17.14 -5.81 -12.98
C GLY A 708 -16.88 -4.71 -11.95
N ALA A 709 -15.82 -3.94 -12.14
CA ALA A 709 -15.45 -2.82 -11.29
C ALA A 709 -14.83 -1.68 -12.10
N GLU A 710 -15.09 -0.44 -11.71
CA GLU A 710 -14.49 0.76 -12.28
C GLU A 710 -13.78 1.55 -11.18
N VAL A 711 -12.55 1.97 -11.44
CA VAL A 711 -11.80 2.90 -10.58
C VAL A 711 -11.66 4.24 -11.28
N ILE A 712 -12.08 5.29 -10.59
CA ILE A 712 -11.98 6.68 -11.04
C ILE A 712 -10.92 7.33 -10.14
N VAL A 713 -9.75 7.62 -10.69
CA VAL A 713 -8.65 8.19 -9.91
C VAL A 713 -9.01 9.62 -9.47
N PRO A 714 -8.90 9.95 -8.18
CA PRO A 714 -9.22 11.28 -7.69
C PRO A 714 -8.25 12.33 -8.22
N GLN A 715 -8.75 13.54 -8.48
CA GLN A 715 -7.93 14.66 -8.96
C GLN A 715 -7.10 15.30 -7.84
N ASP A 716 -7.63 15.26 -6.61
CA ASP A 716 -6.90 15.68 -5.43
C ASP A 716 -5.82 14.63 -5.09
N ARG A 717 -4.57 15.09 -5.01
CA ARG A 717 -3.41 14.24 -4.76
C ARG A 717 -3.36 13.75 -3.31
N ASP A 718 -3.92 14.51 -2.37
CA ASP A 718 -3.92 14.10 -0.96
C ASP A 718 -4.80 12.86 -0.73
N ASN A 719 -5.77 12.63 -1.61
CA ASN A 719 -6.64 11.45 -1.59
C ASN A 719 -5.96 10.16 -2.10
N HIS A 720 -4.74 10.25 -2.65
CA HIS A 720 -4.00 9.08 -3.15
C HIS A 720 -3.29 8.33 -2.02
N TYR A 721 -3.11 8.97 -0.87
CA TYR A 721 -2.41 8.39 0.27
C TYR A 721 -3.29 7.39 1.03
N ASN A 722 -2.83 6.15 1.11
CA ASN A 722 -3.35 5.14 2.03
C ASN A 722 -2.57 5.17 3.35
N PRO A 723 -3.17 4.76 4.47
CA PRO A 723 -2.42 4.62 5.72
C PRO A 723 -1.42 3.47 5.56
N GLY A 724 -0.14 3.79 5.78
CA GLY A 724 0.96 2.85 5.67
C GLY A 724 1.35 2.27 7.02
N ILE A 725 2.10 1.17 7.00
CA ILE A 725 2.75 0.61 8.19
C ILE A 725 4.10 1.32 8.34
N CYS A 726 4.31 2.01 9.46
CA CYS A 726 5.65 2.45 9.79
C CYS A 726 6.48 1.22 10.17
N GLU A 727 7.42 0.79 9.33
CA GLU A 727 8.67 0.31 9.93
C GLU A 727 9.20 1.48 10.74
N ALA A 728 9.34 1.29 12.05
CA ALA A 728 9.84 2.35 12.92
C ALA A 728 11.10 2.92 12.26
N PRO A 729 11.16 4.22 11.92
CA PRO A 729 12.40 4.79 11.47
C PRO A 729 13.46 4.43 12.51
N ALA A 730 14.67 4.08 12.07
CA ALA A 730 15.78 3.89 12.99
C ALA A 730 15.78 5.10 13.92
N VAL A 731 15.42 4.85 15.18
CA VAL A 731 15.38 5.87 16.22
C VAL A 731 16.82 6.36 16.32
N THR A 732 17.11 7.45 15.62
CA THR A 732 18.21 8.31 15.99
C THR A 732 17.71 8.89 17.30
N PRO A 733 18.26 8.52 18.47
CA PRO A 733 17.66 8.90 19.74
C PRO A 733 17.68 10.43 19.84
N GLY A 734 16.55 11.09 19.57
CA GLY A 734 16.24 12.32 20.26
C GLY A 734 16.30 11.97 21.74
N GLY A 735 17.18 12.62 22.48
CA GLY A 735 17.56 12.20 23.83
C GLY A 735 16.34 11.80 24.66
N PRO A 736 16.30 10.58 25.22
CA PRO A 736 15.12 10.08 25.91
C PRO A 736 14.80 10.99 27.11
N ALA A 737 13.51 11.17 27.39
CA ALA A 737 13.08 11.68 28.68
C ALA A 737 13.77 10.86 29.78
N ALA A 738 14.51 11.52 30.67
CA ALA A 738 15.30 10.86 31.68
C ALA A 738 14.87 11.38 33.05
N ALA A 739 14.43 10.49 33.94
CA ALA A 739 14.32 10.77 35.37
C ALA A 739 15.26 9.81 36.09
N THR A 740 16.27 10.34 36.75
CA THR A 740 17.26 9.55 37.48
C THR A 740 17.31 10.01 38.92
N VAL A 741 17.39 9.06 39.87
CA VAL A 741 17.67 9.39 41.27
C VAL A 741 19.09 9.92 41.36
N ARG A 742 19.25 11.19 41.67
CA ARG A 742 20.56 11.84 41.86
C ARG A 742 21.18 11.41 43.18
N TRP A 743 20.38 11.42 44.24
CA TRP A 743 20.73 10.87 45.53
C TRP A 743 19.46 10.54 46.31
N SER A 744 19.60 9.67 47.30
CA SER A 744 18.56 9.38 48.27
C SER A 744 19.20 9.08 49.63
N ARG A 745 18.46 9.30 50.72
CA ARG A 745 18.86 8.93 52.07
C ARG A 745 17.65 8.55 52.91
N TYR A 746 17.86 7.67 53.88
CA TYR A 746 16.88 7.46 54.94
C TYR A 746 16.86 8.68 55.87
N ARG A 747 15.67 9.02 56.33
CA ARG A 747 15.45 10.07 57.33
C ARG A 747 15.29 9.46 58.72
#